data_AF-A0A0Q8MJ38-F1
#
_entry.id   AF-A0A0Q8MJ38-F1
#
_cell.length_a   1.000
_cell.length_b   1.000
_cell.length_c   1.000
_cell.angle_alpha   90.00
_cell.angle_beta   90.00
_cell.angle_gamma   90.00
#
_symmetry.space_group_name_H-M   'P 1'
#
loop_
_entity.id
_entity.type
_entity.pdbx_description
1 polymer ?
#
loop_
_entity_poly.entity_id
_entity_poly.type
_entity_poly.pdbx_seq_one_letter_code
_entity_poly.pdbx_strand_id
1 'polypeptide(L)'
;MLERWRLGLGTALLCALVSTPAAAWKPKTHIYLAEQVRVDAVDDGKVTIYETDYETGKILAPLGAFEVNPAILAALRQKPEQFRAGVVGPDAYPDILTGQQLIHPGTNKSLLGDPEKGELPSAAGTDAWLTHLWRKAYGPKSAAQQQLEESEAAKILRLARNDTPEIRAFVAGYITHAAGDMFMHTFVNYYTGGDFAISPDPRNALKHIVLEGYVGKRTPSFSTRASIDGVDGFIYREMVRGSPGSVLDQRLLQGPGDKASIPAIFSQLRNGLQRDVDTYDRERMSRSGPARLAYAAANGPEAEYKKAWIEDIDNGLRAWPQVSHQIALAIVYGDSDPSRAKEVATKYLEDHLISMAGAPDFAIATVVFIRKVMSSILPKVLTDAISELTKQPLEWMIKKSTGRTLDEWSAYINAPEVNFDPVMNAPGGGYGGQRETLISLTDFNRKVLKIDDPANQFPDRRFKIEDFPPAFNTVQMTKIAFLSEKGTKDLLAALKAKGVNVPAMPTAPGKYESAMLGFLNSMDGGNRWQGTSEKGGALSGSAFFLARGDAGGWRHLFLKQIGERENWTKNAAPEKAATAPLDDTGFNPVQLWAVRLDEVAYGAVDGKTRNVVVTATFRNDTTQTLPFSDKQVRTVLGRKDGVEVSLLRMGYVHQTEDALPPWHYLANTPIPPKGRITARFVYEVGDNSAQQQVHMWTVTQQLPRLEGLKIKYVDGKSVRIPLPTLGAGGRIEAPAESLPEIRGGGLGGAFTLAGRMSYRVDAAGRRGGPTAPIEVALTARNNTEKSMSLQTAYNTFVLIGSDGVEYETDGNNYGRSGADAMKRGRPLQRNEQAVLTLVFPRPPAGVTPARLLVKSQDAPMAEFYLAGAPLKRPTYAPLPQAPGGVAAGQVVKLNTFQVRLISLNRGDDGDWEAVVGFKVDSGLMKKIVESDIDISISDANGEARHALGNFYLADDLSRKPYLATLMLVPPLEMRVRVWFPESASLKPDRYNMYESYGISKGGPISAAFVAGADR
;
A
#
# COMPACT_ATOMS: atom_id res chain seq x y z
N MET A 1 -32.12 9.68 15.62
CA MET A 1 -30.89 9.44 14.84
C MET A 1 -30.23 8.10 15.19
N LEU A 2 -30.00 7.74 16.46
CA LEU A 2 -29.42 6.42 16.85
C LEU A 2 -30.23 5.18 16.42
N GLU A 3 -31.55 5.27 16.23
CA GLU A 3 -32.36 4.14 15.74
C GLU A 3 -32.21 3.85 14.24
N ARG A 4 -31.84 4.86 13.43
CA ARG A 4 -31.52 4.66 12.00
C ARG A 4 -30.17 3.97 11.79
N TRP A 5 -29.27 4.02 12.78
CA TRP A 5 -27.96 3.34 12.75
C TRP A 5 -28.03 1.88 13.21
N ARG A 6 -29.00 1.54 14.08
CA ARG A 6 -29.24 0.15 14.53
C ARG A 6 -29.84 -0.76 13.46
N LEU A 7 -30.58 -0.20 12.49
CA LEU A 7 -30.99 -0.93 11.29
C LEU A 7 -29.81 -1.16 10.31
N GLY A 8 -28.86 -0.23 10.19
CA GLY A 8 -27.81 -0.31 9.16
C GLY A 8 -26.80 -1.45 9.32
N LEU A 9 -26.28 -1.70 10.54
CA LEU A 9 -25.27 -2.74 10.77
C LEU A 9 -25.87 -4.16 10.73
N GLY A 10 -27.06 -4.33 11.33
CA GLY A 10 -27.78 -5.61 11.31
C GLY A 10 -28.37 -5.97 9.94
N THR A 11 -28.53 -4.99 9.03
CA THR A 11 -28.93 -5.22 7.63
C THR A 11 -27.71 -5.51 6.74
N ALA A 12 -26.55 -4.88 6.96
CA ALA A 12 -25.34 -5.12 6.16
C ALA A 12 -24.71 -6.51 6.39
N LEU A 13 -24.65 -6.97 7.65
CA LEU A 13 -24.17 -8.32 7.98
C LEU A 13 -25.13 -9.43 7.54
N LEU A 14 -26.35 -9.04 7.19
CA LEU A 14 -27.41 -9.91 6.73
C LEU A 14 -27.55 -9.98 5.22
N CYS A 15 -27.36 -8.86 4.53
CA CYS A 15 -27.16 -8.85 3.09
C CYS A 15 -25.84 -9.54 2.70
N ALA A 16 -25.12 -10.15 3.64
CA ALA A 16 -23.83 -10.82 3.53
C ALA A 16 -23.95 -12.35 3.69
N LEU A 17 -24.84 -12.80 4.59
CA LEU A 17 -25.12 -14.22 4.80
C LEU A 17 -26.41 -14.68 4.09
N VAL A 18 -27.22 -13.74 3.60
CA VAL A 18 -28.38 -13.94 2.72
C VAL A 18 -28.26 -13.18 1.40
N SER A 19 -27.16 -12.46 1.19
CA SER A 19 -26.65 -12.44 -0.17
C SER A 19 -26.29 -13.89 -0.50
N THR A 20 -27.20 -14.60 -1.14
CA THR A 20 -26.76 -15.09 -2.43
C THR A 20 -26.21 -13.87 -3.14
N PRO A 21 -24.90 -13.84 -3.49
CA PRO A 21 -24.36 -12.71 -4.20
C PRO A 21 -25.34 -12.40 -5.32
N ALA A 22 -25.65 -11.13 -5.47
CA ALA A 22 -26.16 -10.65 -6.74
C ALA A 22 -24.99 -10.74 -7.72
N ALA A 23 -24.68 -11.98 -8.04
CA ALA A 23 -23.64 -12.35 -8.95
C ALA A 23 -24.32 -12.21 -10.31
N ALA A 24 -24.09 -11.08 -10.99
CA ALA A 24 -24.25 -11.14 -12.42
C ALA A 24 -23.44 -12.35 -12.90
N TRP A 25 -24.14 -13.24 -13.61
CA TRP A 25 -23.73 -14.61 -13.86
C TRP A 25 -23.51 -15.40 -12.56
N LYS A 26 -24.27 -16.49 -12.38
CA LYS A 26 -23.77 -17.53 -11.48
C LYS A 26 -22.32 -17.86 -11.87
N PRO A 27 -21.40 -18.05 -10.91
CA PRO A 27 -19.98 -18.30 -11.20
C PRO A 27 -19.77 -19.43 -12.22
N LYS A 28 -20.70 -20.40 -12.25
CA LYS A 28 -20.81 -21.40 -13.29
C LYS A 28 -20.81 -20.81 -14.71
N THR A 29 -21.72 -19.89 -14.98
CA THR A 29 -21.86 -19.22 -16.27
C THR A 29 -20.55 -18.50 -16.61
N HIS A 30 -19.94 -17.78 -15.65
CA HIS A 30 -18.70 -17.00 -15.87
C HIS A 30 -17.58 -17.90 -16.35
N ILE A 31 -17.36 -19.01 -15.63
CA ILE A 31 -16.33 -19.98 -15.95
C ILE A 31 -16.59 -20.65 -17.31
N TYR A 32 -17.85 -20.96 -17.64
CA TYR A 32 -18.20 -21.53 -18.94
C TYR A 32 -17.71 -20.64 -20.09
N LEU A 33 -18.00 -19.34 -20.07
CA LEU A 33 -17.56 -18.44 -21.14
C LEU A 33 -16.07 -18.21 -21.14
N ALA A 34 -15.48 -18.03 -19.96
CA ALA A 34 -14.05 -17.85 -19.82
C ALA A 34 -13.30 -19.05 -20.40
N GLU A 35 -13.83 -20.27 -20.23
CA GLU A 35 -13.26 -21.47 -20.80
C GLU A 35 -13.37 -21.49 -22.33
N GLN A 36 -14.45 -20.98 -22.93
CA GLN A 36 -14.53 -20.83 -24.39
C GLN A 36 -13.45 -19.89 -24.94
N VAL A 37 -13.23 -18.77 -24.24
CA VAL A 37 -12.17 -17.82 -24.61
C VAL A 37 -10.79 -18.43 -24.41
N ARG A 38 -10.58 -19.17 -23.31
CA ARG A 38 -9.34 -19.87 -23.03
C ARG A 38 -9.02 -20.89 -24.12
N VAL A 39 -9.99 -21.71 -24.51
CA VAL A 39 -9.82 -22.73 -25.56
C VAL A 39 -9.40 -22.09 -26.88
N ASP A 40 -10.07 -21.01 -27.30
CA ASP A 40 -9.69 -20.24 -28.49
C ASP A 40 -8.25 -19.70 -28.37
N ALA A 41 -7.93 -19.04 -27.24
CA ALA A 41 -6.63 -18.43 -27.00
C ALA A 41 -5.46 -19.43 -26.99
N VAL A 42 -5.62 -20.59 -26.35
CA VAL A 42 -4.50 -21.51 -26.09
C VAL A 42 -4.14 -22.39 -27.28
N ASP A 43 -5.04 -22.52 -28.26
CA ASP A 43 -4.87 -23.37 -29.44
C ASP A 43 -3.67 -22.90 -30.27
N ASP A 44 -3.76 -21.73 -30.90
CA ASP A 44 -2.72 -21.16 -31.76
C ASP A 44 -2.07 -19.88 -31.20
N GLY A 45 -2.50 -19.43 -30.01
CA GLY A 45 -2.05 -18.17 -29.42
C GLY A 45 -2.79 -16.94 -29.93
N LYS A 46 -3.91 -17.13 -30.64
CA LYS A 46 -4.77 -16.06 -31.14
C LYS A 46 -6.19 -16.25 -30.62
N VAL A 47 -7.00 -15.20 -30.76
CA VAL A 47 -8.44 -15.27 -30.52
C VAL A 47 -9.19 -14.81 -31.76
N THR A 48 -10.28 -15.51 -32.06
CA THR A 48 -11.15 -15.19 -33.18
C THR A 48 -12.19 -14.15 -32.75
N ILE A 49 -12.10 -12.94 -33.30
CA ILE A 49 -13.09 -11.87 -33.09
C ILE A 49 -14.03 -11.85 -34.29
N TYR A 50 -15.33 -11.71 -34.01
CA TYR A 50 -16.37 -11.74 -35.02
C TYR A 50 -16.86 -10.33 -35.34
N GLU A 51 -17.34 -10.17 -36.57
CA GLU A 51 -18.08 -9.00 -37.02
C GLU A 51 -19.58 -9.23 -36.76
N THR A 52 -20.27 -8.20 -36.29
CA THR A 52 -21.70 -8.22 -36.02
C THR A 52 -22.46 -7.18 -36.84
N ASP A 53 -23.71 -7.50 -37.13
CA ASP A 53 -24.71 -6.52 -37.50
C ASP A 53 -25.50 -6.17 -36.24
N TYR A 54 -25.22 -4.97 -35.73
CA TYR A 54 -25.81 -4.45 -34.50
C TYR A 54 -27.34 -4.38 -34.57
N GLU A 55 -27.89 -3.88 -35.68
CA GLU A 55 -29.32 -3.60 -35.77
C GLU A 55 -30.14 -4.88 -35.92
N THR A 56 -29.62 -5.86 -36.67
CA THR A 56 -30.30 -7.15 -36.83
C THR A 56 -29.97 -8.15 -35.73
N GLY A 57 -28.94 -7.89 -34.92
CA GLY A 57 -28.49 -8.78 -33.86
C GLY A 57 -27.88 -10.08 -34.40
N LYS A 58 -27.24 -10.03 -35.57
CA LYS A 58 -26.63 -11.20 -36.23
C LYS A 58 -25.11 -11.14 -36.17
N ILE A 59 -24.50 -12.31 -35.97
CA ILE A 59 -23.08 -12.51 -36.21
C ILE A 59 -22.89 -12.74 -37.70
N LEU A 60 -22.02 -11.95 -38.34
CA LEU A 60 -21.84 -11.99 -39.80
C LEU A 60 -20.77 -13.01 -40.20
N ALA A 61 -19.54 -12.79 -39.75
CA ALA A 61 -18.39 -13.62 -40.07
C ALA A 61 -17.25 -13.35 -39.07
N PRO A 62 -16.21 -14.20 -39.01
CA PRO A 62 -14.96 -13.84 -38.35
C PRO A 62 -14.38 -12.56 -38.98
N LEU A 63 -14.13 -11.53 -38.16
CA LEU A 63 -13.39 -10.35 -38.58
C LEU A 63 -11.91 -10.69 -38.77
N GLY A 64 -11.37 -11.55 -37.91
CA GLY A 64 -10.00 -12.04 -37.98
C GLY A 64 -9.58 -12.82 -36.74
N ALA A 65 -8.37 -13.37 -36.80
CA ALA A 65 -7.67 -13.99 -35.68
C ALA A 65 -6.56 -13.06 -35.20
N PHE A 66 -6.61 -12.66 -33.93
CA PHE A 66 -5.77 -11.61 -33.37
C PHE A 66 -4.89 -12.16 -32.25
N GLU A 67 -3.66 -11.66 -32.19
CA GLU A 67 -2.61 -12.17 -31.28
C GLU A 67 -2.92 -11.88 -29.81
N VAL A 68 -2.95 -12.92 -28.98
CA VAL A 68 -3.09 -12.85 -27.53
C VAL A 68 -1.78 -12.35 -26.90
N ASN A 69 -1.89 -11.58 -25.82
CA ASN A 69 -0.74 -11.17 -25.02
C ASN A 69 0.09 -12.40 -24.60
N PRO A 70 1.38 -12.50 -24.96
CA PRO A 70 2.18 -13.68 -24.67
C PRO A 70 2.23 -14.07 -23.18
N ALA A 71 2.17 -13.09 -22.27
CA ALA A 71 2.16 -13.35 -20.83
C ALA A 71 0.83 -13.97 -20.37
N ILE A 72 -0.30 -13.51 -20.93
CA ILE A 72 -1.62 -14.13 -20.71
C ILE A 72 -1.63 -15.53 -21.29
N LEU A 73 -1.20 -15.70 -22.55
CA LEU A 73 -1.17 -17.00 -23.22
C LEU A 73 -0.36 -18.03 -22.43
N ALA A 74 0.82 -17.66 -21.95
CA ALA A 74 1.65 -18.52 -21.12
C ALA A 74 0.94 -18.90 -19.81
N ALA A 75 0.31 -17.93 -19.14
CA ALA A 75 -0.44 -18.15 -17.91
C ALA A 75 -1.65 -19.08 -18.11
N LEU A 76 -2.44 -18.87 -19.18
CA LEU A 76 -3.61 -19.69 -19.50
C LEU A 76 -3.26 -21.14 -19.84
N ARG A 77 -2.11 -21.37 -20.49
CA ARG A 77 -1.60 -22.72 -20.79
C ARG A 77 -1.10 -23.44 -19.55
N GLN A 78 -0.42 -22.72 -18.65
CA GLN A 78 0.24 -23.33 -17.49
C GLN A 78 -0.69 -23.48 -16.28
N LYS A 79 -1.62 -22.55 -16.08
CA LYS A 79 -2.37 -22.37 -14.81
C LYS A 79 -3.88 -22.18 -15.03
N PRO A 80 -4.56 -23.13 -15.69
CA PRO A 80 -5.99 -23.02 -15.95
C PRO A 80 -6.84 -23.03 -14.68
N GLU A 81 -6.42 -23.69 -13.59
CA GLU A 81 -7.17 -23.73 -12.33
C GLU A 81 -7.16 -22.37 -11.62
N GLN A 82 -6.02 -21.66 -11.63
CA GLN A 82 -5.90 -20.30 -11.11
C GLN A 82 -6.65 -19.29 -11.99
N PHE A 83 -6.67 -19.49 -13.32
CA PHE A 83 -7.52 -18.70 -14.20
C PHE A 83 -9.00 -18.83 -13.83
N ARG A 84 -9.51 -20.06 -13.66
CA ARG A 84 -10.90 -20.29 -13.24
C ARG A 84 -11.18 -19.72 -11.85
N ALA A 85 -10.21 -19.75 -10.93
CA ALA A 85 -10.33 -19.06 -9.66
C ALA A 85 -10.53 -17.55 -9.88
N GLY A 86 -9.67 -16.94 -10.70
CA GLY A 86 -9.78 -15.54 -11.08
C GLY A 86 -11.12 -15.16 -11.70
N VAL A 87 -11.69 -16.02 -12.55
CA VAL A 87 -12.97 -15.78 -13.26
C VAL A 87 -14.16 -15.66 -12.32
N VAL A 88 -14.10 -16.23 -11.12
CA VAL A 88 -15.12 -15.98 -10.10
C VAL A 88 -14.94 -14.61 -9.46
N GLY A 89 -13.72 -14.07 -9.46
CA GLY A 89 -13.50 -12.66 -9.22
C GLY A 89 -13.92 -12.20 -7.81
N PRO A 90 -14.51 -11.01 -7.68
CA PRO A 90 -15.01 -10.46 -6.44
C PRO A 90 -16.15 -11.26 -5.79
N ASP A 91 -16.83 -12.14 -6.53
CA ASP A 91 -17.80 -13.07 -5.93
C ASP A 91 -17.14 -14.14 -5.04
N ALA A 92 -15.81 -14.23 -5.03
CA ALA A 92 -15.08 -15.09 -4.10
C ALA A 92 -13.84 -14.45 -3.47
N TYR A 93 -13.25 -13.40 -4.07
CA TYR A 93 -11.96 -12.88 -3.63
C TYR A 93 -11.93 -11.34 -3.50
N PRO A 94 -11.43 -10.80 -2.38
CA PRO A 94 -10.84 -11.53 -1.25
C PRO A 94 -11.89 -12.30 -0.43
N ASP A 95 -13.15 -11.90 -0.54
CA ASP A 95 -14.33 -12.59 -0.05
C ASP A 95 -15.60 -11.98 -0.65
N ILE A 96 -16.70 -12.73 -0.56
CA ILE A 96 -18.03 -12.33 -1.06
C ILE A 96 -18.42 -10.94 -0.53
N LEU A 97 -18.15 -10.63 0.74
CA LEU A 97 -18.64 -9.39 1.36
C LEU A 97 -17.86 -8.20 0.84
N THR A 98 -16.53 -8.31 0.82
CA THR A 98 -15.66 -7.29 0.25
C THR A 98 -15.97 -7.06 -1.22
N GLY A 99 -16.19 -8.13 -2.00
CA GLY A 99 -16.59 -8.03 -3.40
C GLY A 99 -17.87 -7.21 -3.58
N GLN A 100 -18.93 -7.61 -2.89
CA GLN A 100 -20.27 -7.04 -3.03
C GLN A 100 -20.41 -5.64 -2.40
N GLN A 101 -19.60 -5.30 -1.40
CA GLN A 101 -19.74 -4.03 -0.65
C GLN A 101 -18.73 -2.96 -1.08
N LEU A 102 -17.59 -3.37 -1.64
CA LEU A 102 -16.53 -2.43 -2.04
C LEU A 102 -16.24 -2.53 -3.54
N ILE A 103 -16.06 -3.74 -4.09
CA ILE A 103 -15.55 -3.91 -5.45
C ILE A 103 -16.64 -3.70 -6.51
N HIS A 104 -17.86 -4.22 -6.32
CA HIS A 104 -18.97 -4.12 -7.28
C HIS A 104 -19.66 -2.73 -7.33
N PRO A 105 -19.96 -2.06 -6.20
CA PRO A 105 -20.80 -0.86 -6.21
C PRO A 105 -20.14 0.39 -6.79
N GLY A 106 -18.80 0.37 -6.98
CA GLY A 106 -18.06 1.46 -7.61
C GLY A 106 -17.68 2.64 -6.73
N THR A 107 -17.82 2.50 -5.42
CA THR A 107 -17.62 3.62 -4.47
C THR A 107 -16.16 3.98 -4.17
N ASN A 108 -15.20 3.19 -4.66
CA ASN A 108 -13.77 3.41 -4.39
C ASN A 108 -13.22 4.66 -5.05
N LYS A 109 -12.19 5.23 -4.44
CA LYS A 109 -11.43 6.35 -5.05
C LYS A 109 -10.55 5.83 -6.19
N SER A 110 -10.42 6.64 -7.23
CA SER A 110 -9.43 6.44 -8.30
C SER A 110 -8.01 6.29 -7.74
N LEU A 111 -7.17 5.49 -8.40
CA LEU A 111 -5.73 5.42 -8.19
C LEU A 111 -5.05 6.58 -8.90
N LEU A 112 -4.07 7.19 -8.22
CA LEU A 112 -3.16 8.09 -8.92
C LEU A 112 -2.25 7.24 -9.81
N GLY A 113 -2.16 7.59 -11.09
CA GLY A 113 -1.13 7.04 -11.96
C GLY A 113 0.25 7.48 -11.49
N ASP A 114 1.26 6.68 -11.83
CA ASP A 114 2.68 6.98 -11.66
C ASP A 114 3.27 7.45 -13.00
N PRO A 115 3.46 8.77 -13.21
CA PRO A 115 3.97 9.31 -14.46
C PRO A 115 5.38 8.81 -14.80
N GLU A 116 6.20 8.50 -13.78
CA GLU A 116 7.57 7.99 -14.00
C GLU A 116 7.57 6.57 -14.59
N LYS A 117 6.48 5.83 -14.41
CA LYS A 117 6.26 4.50 -14.99
C LYS A 117 5.33 4.49 -16.21
N GLY A 118 4.87 5.67 -16.64
CA GLY A 118 3.88 5.80 -17.71
C GLY A 118 2.50 5.25 -17.33
N GLU A 119 2.22 5.15 -16.03
CA GLU A 119 0.95 4.66 -15.50
C GLU A 119 -0.11 5.76 -15.52
N LEU A 120 -1.28 5.47 -16.10
CA LEU A 120 -2.42 6.39 -16.07
C LEU A 120 -3.17 6.31 -14.72
N PRO A 121 -3.87 7.37 -14.30
CA PRO A 121 -4.86 7.25 -13.25
C PRO A 121 -5.93 6.23 -13.63
N SER A 122 -6.38 5.42 -12.67
CA SER A 122 -7.56 4.58 -12.89
C SER A 122 -8.82 5.45 -12.90
N ALA A 123 -9.91 4.94 -13.46
CA ALA A 123 -11.22 5.43 -13.08
C ALA A 123 -11.50 5.09 -11.60
N ALA A 124 -12.50 5.76 -11.02
CA ALA A 124 -12.98 5.44 -9.68
C ALA A 124 -13.69 4.07 -9.66
N GLY A 125 -13.95 3.56 -8.45
CA GLY A 125 -14.74 2.36 -8.26
C GLY A 125 -14.04 1.07 -8.64
N THR A 126 -14.77 0.17 -9.32
CA THR A 126 -14.27 -1.14 -9.74
C THR A 126 -12.95 -1.03 -10.52
N ASP A 127 -12.83 -0.05 -11.40
CA ASP A 127 -11.64 0.16 -12.23
C ASP A 127 -10.37 0.34 -11.40
N ALA A 128 -10.47 0.95 -10.22
CA ALA A 128 -9.34 1.10 -9.31
C ALA A 128 -8.81 -0.25 -8.83
N TRP A 129 -9.71 -1.21 -8.55
CA TRP A 129 -9.34 -2.58 -8.20
C TRP A 129 -8.74 -3.33 -9.39
N LEU A 130 -9.38 -3.27 -10.56
CA LEU A 130 -8.90 -3.96 -11.76
C LEU A 130 -7.52 -3.45 -12.18
N THR A 131 -7.33 -2.13 -12.16
CA THR A 131 -6.05 -1.48 -12.47
C THR A 131 -4.98 -1.87 -11.45
N HIS A 132 -5.32 -1.90 -10.15
CA HIS A 132 -4.39 -2.33 -9.11
C HIS A 132 -3.87 -3.75 -9.35
N LEU A 133 -4.78 -4.71 -9.51
CA LEU A 133 -4.43 -6.12 -9.70
C LEU A 133 -3.65 -6.32 -11.01
N TRP A 134 -4.10 -5.67 -12.09
CA TRP A 134 -3.42 -5.71 -13.38
C TRP A 134 -1.98 -5.23 -13.28
N ARG A 135 -1.74 -4.04 -12.70
CA ARG A 135 -0.40 -3.48 -12.59
C ARG A 135 0.51 -4.30 -11.70
N LYS A 136 -0.02 -4.96 -10.67
CA LYS A 136 0.77 -5.87 -9.84
C LYS A 136 1.22 -7.13 -10.61
N ALA A 137 0.38 -7.66 -11.50
CA ALA A 137 0.67 -8.89 -12.24
C ALA A 137 1.36 -8.69 -13.60
N TYR A 138 1.06 -7.59 -14.28
CA TYR A 138 1.46 -7.29 -15.67
C TYR A 138 2.14 -5.93 -15.83
N GLY A 139 2.21 -5.11 -14.78
CA GLY A 139 2.82 -3.78 -14.85
C GLY A 139 4.33 -3.83 -15.10
N PRO A 140 4.91 -2.76 -15.68
CA PRO A 140 6.33 -2.67 -15.90
C PRO A 140 7.08 -2.69 -14.56
N LYS A 141 8.16 -3.46 -14.51
CA LYS A 141 9.08 -3.45 -13.37
C LYS A 141 10.22 -2.47 -13.64
N SER A 142 10.64 -1.73 -12.62
CA SER A 142 11.89 -0.96 -12.72
C SER A 142 13.07 -1.92 -12.82
N ALA A 143 14.17 -1.48 -13.45
CA ALA A 143 15.38 -2.28 -13.53
C ALA A 143 15.90 -2.70 -12.14
N ALA A 144 15.76 -1.82 -11.14
CA ALA A 144 16.11 -2.11 -9.75
C ALA A 144 15.21 -3.20 -9.13
N GLN A 145 13.90 -3.16 -9.42
CA GLN A 145 12.97 -4.17 -8.93
C GLN A 145 13.23 -5.53 -9.60
N GLN A 146 13.54 -5.53 -10.89
CA GLN A 146 13.91 -6.74 -11.61
C GLN A 146 15.22 -7.35 -11.07
N GLN A 147 16.27 -6.53 -10.88
CA GLN A 147 17.54 -6.97 -10.30
C GLN A 147 17.38 -7.49 -8.87
N LEU A 148 16.53 -6.85 -8.05
CA LEU A 148 16.24 -7.32 -6.71
C LEU A 148 15.57 -8.69 -6.75
N GLU A 149 14.52 -8.86 -7.55
CA GLU A 149 13.78 -10.12 -7.66
C GLU A 149 14.60 -11.27 -8.28
N GLU A 150 15.57 -10.96 -9.15
CA GLU A 150 16.48 -11.92 -9.75
C GLU A 150 17.67 -12.29 -8.82
N SER A 151 17.91 -11.49 -7.77
CA SER A 151 19.01 -11.72 -6.83
C SER A 151 18.85 -13.00 -6.02
N GLU A 152 19.98 -13.64 -5.68
CA GLU A 152 20.00 -14.77 -4.74
C GLU A 152 19.39 -14.39 -3.37
N ALA A 153 19.51 -13.12 -2.97
CA ALA A 153 18.87 -12.61 -1.76
C ALA A 153 17.33 -12.71 -1.84
N ALA A 154 16.71 -12.41 -2.98
CA ALA A 154 15.26 -12.58 -3.13
C ALA A 154 14.83 -14.05 -3.07
N LYS A 155 15.64 -14.98 -3.62
CA LYS A 155 15.40 -16.42 -3.53
C LYS A 155 15.53 -16.94 -2.10
N ILE A 156 16.55 -16.47 -1.38
CA ILE A 156 16.83 -16.85 0.02
C ILE A 156 15.77 -16.25 0.97
N LEU A 157 15.35 -15.00 0.74
CA LEU A 157 14.34 -14.30 1.55
C LEU A 157 12.90 -14.62 1.14
N ARG A 158 12.71 -15.42 0.08
CA ARG A 158 11.40 -15.72 -0.52
C ARG A 158 10.59 -14.44 -0.77
N LEU A 159 11.22 -13.40 -1.31
CA LEU A 159 10.51 -12.16 -1.66
C LEU A 159 9.39 -12.52 -2.64
N ALA A 160 8.16 -12.25 -2.22
CA ALA A 160 7.00 -12.73 -2.93
C ALA A 160 6.83 -11.97 -4.26
N ARG A 161 6.98 -12.70 -5.37
CA ARG A 161 6.73 -12.16 -6.71
C ARG A 161 5.24 -12.02 -6.96
N ASN A 162 4.86 -10.94 -7.63
CA ASN A 162 3.47 -10.68 -8.01
C ASN A 162 3.18 -11.01 -9.49
N ASP A 163 4.16 -11.50 -10.25
CA ASP A 163 4.05 -11.72 -11.70
C ASP A 163 4.24 -13.20 -12.11
N THR A 164 4.02 -14.13 -11.18
CA THR A 164 4.11 -15.56 -11.46
C THR A 164 3.01 -15.99 -12.44
N PRO A 165 3.16 -17.10 -13.18
CA PRO A 165 2.11 -17.62 -14.05
C PRO A 165 0.77 -17.84 -13.32
N GLU A 166 0.80 -18.27 -12.06
CA GLU A 166 -0.37 -18.46 -11.20
C GLU A 166 -1.13 -17.15 -11.00
N ILE A 167 -0.41 -16.09 -10.59
CA ILE A 167 -1.01 -14.78 -10.32
C ILE A 167 -1.49 -14.13 -11.62
N ARG A 168 -0.73 -14.24 -12.70
CA ARG A 168 -1.13 -13.74 -14.02
C ARG A 168 -2.40 -14.41 -14.51
N ALA A 169 -2.52 -15.73 -14.35
CA ALA A 169 -3.73 -16.46 -14.71
C ALA A 169 -4.92 -16.00 -13.86
N PHE A 170 -4.74 -15.89 -12.54
CA PHE A 170 -5.77 -15.37 -11.64
C PHE A 170 -6.23 -13.97 -12.02
N VAL A 171 -5.31 -13.03 -12.25
CA VAL A 171 -5.66 -11.64 -12.61
C VAL A 171 -6.32 -11.56 -13.99
N ALA A 172 -5.88 -12.35 -14.97
CA ALA A 172 -6.55 -12.43 -16.26
C ALA A 172 -8.00 -12.93 -16.10
N GLY A 173 -8.22 -13.93 -15.23
CA GLY A 173 -9.56 -14.38 -14.87
C GLY A 173 -10.39 -13.29 -14.20
N TYR A 174 -9.79 -12.52 -13.29
CA TYR A 174 -10.47 -11.43 -12.57
C TYR A 174 -10.96 -10.33 -13.52
N ILE A 175 -10.22 -10.06 -14.59
CA ILE A 175 -10.64 -9.15 -15.66
C ILE A 175 -11.77 -9.76 -16.50
N THR A 176 -11.73 -11.06 -16.77
CA THR A 176 -12.81 -11.78 -17.46
C THR A 176 -14.11 -11.71 -16.68
N HIS A 177 -14.06 -11.85 -15.36
CA HIS A 177 -15.22 -11.67 -14.48
C HIS A 177 -15.87 -10.29 -14.72
N ALA A 178 -15.06 -9.23 -14.64
CA ALA A 178 -15.54 -7.86 -14.83
C ALA A 178 -16.16 -7.64 -16.21
N ALA A 179 -15.65 -8.29 -17.26
CA ALA A 179 -16.25 -8.26 -18.58
C ALA A 179 -17.64 -8.91 -18.60
N GLY A 180 -17.80 -10.04 -17.91
CA GLY A 180 -19.09 -10.74 -17.80
C GLY A 180 -20.14 -9.94 -17.02
N ASP A 181 -19.75 -9.38 -15.88
CA ASP A 181 -20.63 -8.60 -15.01
C ASP A 181 -21.11 -7.33 -15.69
N MET A 182 -20.22 -6.65 -16.42
CA MET A 182 -20.57 -5.44 -17.16
C MET A 182 -21.77 -5.68 -18.10
N PHE A 183 -21.76 -6.75 -18.90
CA PHE A 183 -22.87 -7.04 -19.83
C PHE A 183 -24.09 -7.60 -19.10
N MET A 184 -23.89 -8.46 -18.11
CA MET A 184 -25.00 -9.14 -17.48
C MET A 184 -25.73 -8.28 -16.49
N HIS A 185 -25.09 -7.42 -15.71
CA HIS A 185 -25.84 -6.43 -14.95
C HIS A 185 -26.61 -5.48 -15.85
N THR A 186 -26.17 -5.23 -17.09
CA THR A 186 -27.05 -4.51 -18.04
C THR A 186 -28.30 -5.30 -18.42
N PHE A 187 -28.13 -6.59 -18.70
CA PHE A 187 -29.22 -7.49 -19.03
C PHE A 187 -30.17 -7.74 -17.85
N VAL A 188 -29.63 -8.04 -16.68
CA VAL A 188 -30.38 -8.32 -15.46
C VAL A 188 -31.09 -7.06 -15.02
N ASN A 189 -30.41 -5.91 -14.91
CA ASN A 189 -31.03 -4.67 -14.45
C ASN A 189 -32.22 -4.25 -15.35
N TYR A 190 -32.19 -4.59 -16.64
CA TYR A 190 -33.31 -4.37 -17.55
C TYR A 190 -34.58 -5.13 -17.18
N TYR A 191 -34.47 -6.37 -16.69
CA TYR A 191 -35.61 -7.17 -16.25
C TYR A 191 -35.95 -6.95 -14.77
N THR A 192 -34.95 -6.73 -13.92
CA THR A 192 -35.13 -6.60 -12.48
C THR A 192 -35.50 -5.19 -12.04
N GLY A 193 -35.26 -4.21 -12.91
CA GLY A 193 -35.59 -2.80 -12.68
C GLY A 193 -34.45 -1.98 -12.07
N GLY A 194 -33.20 -2.44 -12.15
CA GLY A 194 -32.03 -1.70 -11.68
C GLY A 194 -31.02 -2.59 -10.94
N ASP A 195 -29.97 -1.94 -10.45
CA ASP A 195 -28.88 -2.57 -9.70
C ASP A 195 -29.43 -3.34 -8.48
N PHE A 196 -28.72 -4.38 -8.06
CA PHE A 196 -29.18 -5.24 -6.98
C PHE A 196 -29.45 -4.45 -5.71
N ALA A 197 -30.68 -4.57 -5.22
CA ALA A 197 -31.12 -3.88 -4.03
C ALA A 197 -32.07 -4.73 -3.19
N ILE A 198 -31.71 -4.91 -1.92
CA ILE A 198 -32.63 -5.47 -0.91
C ILE A 198 -33.50 -4.33 -0.32
N SER A 199 -33.05 -3.09 -0.43
CA SER A 199 -33.73 -1.89 0.07
C SER A 199 -33.69 -0.78 -0.99
N PRO A 200 -34.78 0.01 -1.18
CA PRO A 200 -36.02 0.02 -0.40
C PRO A 200 -36.99 -1.12 -0.75
N ASP A 201 -36.79 -1.81 -1.87
CA ASP A 201 -37.71 -2.85 -2.36
C ASP A 201 -36.99 -4.19 -2.55
N PRO A 202 -37.23 -5.20 -1.68
CA PRO A 202 -36.55 -6.50 -1.76
C PRO A 202 -36.95 -7.32 -2.99
N ARG A 203 -37.98 -6.90 -3.74
CA ARG A 203 -38.37 -7.56 -5.00
C ARG A 203 -37.29 -7.43 -6.08
N ASN A 204 -36.47 -6.37 -6.05
CA ASN A 204 -35.35 -6.25 -6.98
C ASN A 204 -34.36 -7.42 -6.80
N ALA A 205 -33.91 -7.63 -5.55
CA ALA A 205 -33.03 -8.74 -5.20
C ALA A 205 -33.63 -10.12 -5.57
N LEU A 206 -34.92 -10.34 -5.31
CA LEU A 206 -35.62 -11.57 -5.71
C LEU A 206 -35.57 -11.81 -7.22
N LYS A 207 -35.81 -10.76 -8.02
CA LYS A 207 -35.77 -10.85 -9.48
C LYS A 207 -34.36 -11.17 -9.99
N HIS A 208 -33.32 -10.54 -9.43
CA HIS A 208 -31.92 -10.86 -9.74
C HIS A 208 -31.64 -12.35 -9.51
N ILE A 209 -31.92 -12.84 -8.30
CA ILE A 209 -31.66 -14.23 -7.89
C ILE A 209 -32.37 -15.25 -8.79
N VAL A 210 -33.64 -15.00 -9.11
CA VAL A 210 -34.44 -15.92 -9.93
C VAL A 210 -33.98 -15.90 -11.39
N LEU A 211 -33.73 -14.72 -11.95
CA LEU A 211 -33.28 -14.57 -13.34
C LEU A 211 -31.90 -15.18 -13.55
N GLU A 212 -30.92 -14.80 -12.74
CA GLU A 212 -29.54 -15.29 -12.80
C GLU A 212 -29.48 -16.78 -12.48
N GLY A 213 -30.24 -17.23 -11.48
CA GLY A 213 -30.37 -18.63 -11.12
C GLY A 213 -30.89 -19.48 -12.28
N TYR A 214 -31.88 -18.99 -13.02
CA TYR A 214 -32.42 -19.68 -14.17
C TYR A 214 -31.43 -19.70 -15.35
N VAL A 215 -30.78 -18.58 -15.66
CA VAL A 215 -29.70 -18.54 -16.68
C VAL A 215 -28.58 -19.52 -16.34
N GLY A 216 -28.19 -19.61 -15.06
CA GLY A 216 -27.21 -20.58 -14.57
C GLY A 216 -27.61 -22.04 -14.81
N LYS A 217 -28.90 -22.39 -14.63
CA LYS A 217 -29.41 -23.74 -14.96
C LYS A 217 -29.36 -24.03 -16.46
N ARG A 218 -29.53 -23.00 -17.30
CA ARG A 218 -29.48 -23.10 -18.77
C ARG A 218 -28.07 -22.94 -19.35
N THR A 219 -27.06 -22.78 -18.51
CA THR A 219 -25.64 -22.73 -18.91
C THR A 219 -25.12 -24.12 -19.26
N PRO A 220 -24.47 -24.31 -20.43
CA PRO A 220 -23.81 -25.56 -20.77
C PRO A 220 -22.84 -26.06 -19.68
N SER A 221 -22.66 -27.38 -19.61
CA SER A 221 -21.79 -28.01 -18.62
C SER A 221 -20.31 -27.86 -19.00
N PHE A 222 -19.44 -27.75 -17.99
CA PHE A 222 -17.97 -27.65 -18.15
C PHE A 222 -17.27 -28.09 -16.84
N SER A 223 -15.94 -28.15 -16.85
CA SER A 223 -15.14 -28.49 -15.65
C SER A 223 -14.97 -27.30 -14.70
N THR A 224 -15.30 -27.49 -13.43
CA THR A 224 -15.31 -26.43 -12.41
C THR A 224 -14.07 -26.38 -11.53
N ARG A 225 -13.01 -27.15 -11.86
CA ARG A 225 -11.81 -27.22 -11.00
C ARG A 225 -11.06 -25.88 -10.98
N ALA A 226 -11.04 -25.26 -9.81
CA ALA A 226 -10.34 -24.03 -9.51
C ALA A 226 -9.43 -24.22 -8.29
N SER A 227 -8.31 -23.48 -8.25
CA SER A 227 -7.35 -23.49 -7.15
C SER A 227 -6.73 -22.10 -6.99
N ILE A 228 -6.44 -21.73 -5.74
CA ILE A 228 -5.64 -20.54 -5.41
C ILE A 228 -4.22 -20.88 -4.97
N ASP A 229 -3.76 -22.11 -5.20
CA ASP A 229 -2.37 -22.49 -4.89
C ASP A 229 -1.39 -21.60 -5.66
N GLY A 230 -0.47 -20.97 -4.93
CA GLY A 230 0.47 -19.99 -5.49
C GLY A 230 -0.11 -18.60 -5.71
N VAL A 231 -1.36 -18.36 -5.33
CA VAL A 231 -2.09 -17.08 -5.46
C VAL A 231 -2.59 -16.56 -4.11
N ASP A 232 -2.83 -17.45 -3.13
CA ASP A 232 -3.24 -17.14 -1.76
C ASP A 232 -2.43 -16.00 -1.12
N GLY A 233 -1.10 -16.05 -1.23
CA GLY A 233 -0.22 -15.00 -0.71
C GLY A 233 -0.41 -13.66 -1.43
N PHE A 234 -0.73 -13.68 -2.73
CA PHE A 234 -1.05 -12.48 -3.51
C PHE A 234 -2.39 -11.88 -3.09
N ILE A 235 -3.44 -12.70 -2.96
CA ILE A 235 -4.76 -12.27 -2.45
C ILE A 235 -4.59 -11.66 -1.05
N TYR A 236 -3.82 -12.31 -0.17
CA TYR A 236 -3.54 -11.76 1.16
C TYR A 236 -2.90 -10.36 1.09
N ARG A 237 -1.86 -10.17 0.29
CA ARG A 237 -1.11 -8.91 0.25
C ARG A 237 -1.83 -7.78 -0.49
N GLU A 238 -2.50 -8.10 -1.61
CA GLU A 238 -3.01 -7.12 -2.55
C GLU A 238 -4.55 -6.99 -2.51
N MET A 239 -5.24 -7.81 -1.72
CA MET A 239 -6.70 -7.73 -1.54
C MET A 239 -7.16 -7.75 -0.08
N VAL A 240 -6.40 -8.38 0.83
CA VAL A 240 -6.82 -8.52 2.25
C VAL A 240 -6.12 -7.53 3.19
N ARG A 241 -4.79 -7.45 3.15
CA ARG A 241 -3.98 -6.77 4.16
C ARG A 241 -3.79 -5.29 3.84
N GLY A 242 -4.66 -4.44 4.36
CA GLY A 242 -4.53 -2.99 4.31
C GLY A 242 -3.44 -2.46 5.25
N SER A 243 -2.16 -2.65 4.90
CA SER A 243 -1.04 -2.13 5.71
C SER A 243 -1.03 -0.59 5.74
N PRO A 244 -0.55 0.06 6.82
CA PRO A 244 -0.58 1.52 6.93
C PRO A 244 0.07 2.20 5.72
N GLY A 245 -0.67 3.09 5.09
CA GLY A 245 -0.19 3.83 3.91
C GLY A 245 -0.20 3.05 2.60
N SER A 246 -0.61 1.78 2.60
CA SER A 246 -0.80 1.01 1.38
C SER A 246 -1.96 1.55 0.54
N VAL A 247 -1.99 1.18 -0.74
CA VAL A 247 -3.12 1.49 -1.64
C VAL A 247 -4.43 0.91 -1.10
N LEU A 248 -4.37 -0.26 -0.46
CA LEU A 248 -5.52 -0.89 0.19
C LEU A 248 -6.04 -0.02 1.34
N ASP A 249 -5.17 0.33 2.28
CA ASP A 249 -5.51 1.16 3.45
C ASP A 249 -6.04 2.54 3.05
N GLN A 250 -5.44 3.19 2.06
CA GLN A 250 -5.78 4.56 1.69
C GLN A 250 -6.96 4.69 0.71
N ARG A 251 -7.26 3.64 -0.06
CA ARG A 251 -8.18 3.75 -1.23
C ARG A 251 -9.11 2.56 -1.43
N LEU A 252 -8.57 1.35 -1.54
CA LEU A 252 -9.33 0.20 -2.04
C LEU A 252 -10.20 -0.47 -0.96
N LEU A 253 -9.73 -0.50 0.30
CA LEU A 253 -10.53 -0.95 1.45
C LEU A 253 -11.30 0.21 2.13
N GLN A 254 -11.54 1.30 1.39
CA GLN A 254 -12.23 2.49 1.85
C GLN A 254 -13.51 2.69 1.02
N GLY A 255 -14.64 2.90 1.69
CA GLY A 255 -15.93 3.14 1.03
C GLY A 255 -17.10 2.93 2.00
N PRO A 256 -18.35 3.23 1.60
CA PRO A 256 -19.53 3.04 2.44
C PRO A 256 -19.72 1.61 2.96
N GLY A 257 -19.18 0.61 2.24
CA GLY A 257 -19.23 -0.81 2.57
C GLY A 257 -18.08 -1.34 3.44
N ASP A 258 -17.11 -0.50 3.82
CA ASP A 258 -15.91 -0.93 4.56
C ASP A 258 -16.24 -1.61 5.90
N LYS A 259 -17.30 -1.15 6.57
CA LYS A 259 -17.79 -1.72 7.84
C LYS A 259 -18.36 -3.13 7.74
N ALA A 260 -18.54 -3.66 6.55
CA ALA A 260 -19.00 -5.03 6.31
C ALA A 260 -17.90 -5.94 5.75
N SER A 261 -16.71 -5.40 5.43
CA SER A 261 -15.57 -6.15 4.90
C SER A 261 -14.66 -6.61 6.05
N ILE A 262 -14.53 -7.92 6.25
CA ILE A 262 -13.60 -8.51 7.23
C ILE A 262 -12.16 -7.99 6.99
N PRO A 263 -11.61 -8.03 5.76
CA PRO A 263 -10.35 -7.39 5.43
C PRO A 263 -10.22 -5.93 5.89
N ALA A 264 -11.21 -5.09 5.61
CA ALA A 264 -11.16 -3.67 5.96
C ALA A 264 -11.22 -3.48 7.48
N ILE A 265 -12.18 -4.13 8.15
CA ILE A 265 -12.40 -4.03 9.60
C ILE A 265 -11.14 -4.40 10.38
N PHE A 266 -10.56 -5.57 10.10
CA PHE A 266 -9.41 -6.07 10.85
C PHE A 266 -8.10 -5.40 10.44
N SER A 267 -7.95 -4.97 9.18
CA SER A 267 -6.82 -4.12 8.80
C SER A 267 -6.84 -2.78 9.54
N GLN A 268 -8.01 -2.13 9.64
CA GLN A 268 -8.15 -0.87 10.38
C GLN A 268 -7.87 -1.05 11.88
N LEU A 269 -8.41 -2.11 12.50
CA LEU A 269 -8.14 -2.46 13.90
C LEU A 269 -6.64 -2.68 14.12
N ARG A 270 -6.02 -3.55 13.32
CA ARG A 270 -4.59 -3.86 13.39
C ARG A 270 -3.72 -2.62 13.25
N ASN A 271 -4.07 -1.71 12.34
CA ASN A 271 -3.37 -0.44 12.17
C ASN A 271 -3.55 0.49 13.37
N GLY A 272 -4.73 0.48 14.01
CA GLY A 272 -4.99 1.17 15.27
C GLY A 272 -4.11 0.64 16.42
N LEU A 273 -4.11 -0.68 16.62
CA LEU A 273 -3.29 -1.34 17.63
C LEU A 273 -1.80 -1.07 17.41
N GLN A 274 -1.34 -1.10 16.16
CA GLN A 274 0.05 -0.77 15.84
C GLN A 274 0.41 0.65 16.24
N ARG A 275 -0.46 1.64 15.96
CA ARG A 275 -0.21 3.04 16.37
C ARG A 275 -0.13 3.18 17.89
N ASP A 276 -0.92 2.43 18.64
CA ASP A 276 -0.86 2.43 20.10
C ASP A 276 0.47 1.84 20.59
N VAL A 277 0.90 0.71 20.01
CA VAL A 277 2.20 0.07 20.32
C VAL A 277 3.36 1.02 19.99
N ASP A 278 3.34 1.65 18.81
CA ASP A 278 4.36 2.60 18.37
C ASP A 278 4.41 3.83 19.29
N THR A 279 3.25 4.28 19.78
CA THR A 279 3.14 5.40 20.74
C THR A 279 3.73 5.00 22.08
N TYR A 280 3.37 3.83 22.60
CA TYR A 280 3.95 3.28 23.83
C TYR A 280 5.48 3.16 23.71
N ASP A 281 6.00 2.59 22.63
CA ASP A 281 7.44 2.41 22.45
C ASP A 281 8.15 3.77 22.33
N ARG A 282 7.57 4.73 21.61
CA ARG A 282 8.10 6.11 21.54
C ARG A 282 8.13 6.78 22.90
N GLU A 283 7.04 6.72 23.67
CA GLU A 283 6.97 7.32 25.01
C GLU A 283 7.94 6.64 25.98
N ARG A 284 8.00 5.30 25.98
CA ARG A 284 8.96 4.54 26.78
C ARG A 284 10.39 4.95 26.45
N MET A 285 10.72 5.09 25.16
CA MET A 285 12.05 5.47 24.70
C MET A 285 12.38 6.94 25.02
N SER A 286 11.39 7.83 25.04
CA SER A 286 11.57 9.25 25.43
C SER A 286 11.88 9.46 26.92
N ARG A 287 11.46 8.52 27.79
CA ARG A 287 11.73 8.55 29.24
C ARG A 287 13.09 7.94 29.54
N SER A 288 13.71 8.30 30.67
CA SER A 288 15.00 7.76 31.13
C SER A 288 14.93 7.26 32.58
N GLY A 289 15.88 6.38 32.95
CA GLY A 289 16.05 5.92 34.33
C GLY A 289 14.80 5.29 34.96
N PRO A 290 14.52 5.56 36.25
CA PRO A 290 13.35 5.01 36.96
C PRO A 290 12.01 5.33 36.31
N ALA A 291 11.88 6.48 35.64
CA ALA A 291 10.64 6.88 34.97
C ALA A 291 10.30 5.99 33.77
N ARG A 292 11.32 5.47 33.06
CA ARG A 292 11.13 4.48 31.99
C ARG A 292 10.64 3.14 32.54
N LEU A 293 11.23 2.67 33.64
CA LEU A 293 10.85 1.41 34.28
C LEU A 293 9.43 1.48 34.86
N ALA A 294 9.08 2.56 35.54
CA ALA A 294 7.73 2.78 36.06
C ALA A 294 6.69 2.82 34.92
N TYR A 295 7.00 3.53 33.82
CA TYR A 295 6.12 3.57 32.65
C TYR A 295 5.99 2.21 31.97
N ALA A 296 7.08 1.45 31.83
CA ALA A 296 7.06 0.12 31.25
C ALA A 296 6.32 -0.89 32.14
N ALA A 297 6.44 -0.80 33.47
CA ALA A 297 5.67 -1.65 34.40
C ALA A 297 4.17 -1.33 34.37
N ALA A 298 3.81 -0.05 34.25
CA ALA A 298 2.41 0.38 34.21
C ALA A 298 1.71 0.09 32.87
N ASN A 299 2.40 0.30 31.74
CA ASN A 299 1.78 0.25 30.40
C ASN A 299 2.29 -0.91 29.53
N GLY A 300 3.37 -1.59 29.94
CA GLY A 300 3.96 -2.71 29.20
C GLY A 300 3.03 -3.91 29.03
N PRO A 301 2.29 -4.36 30.05
CA PRO A 301 1.35 -5.46 29.89
C PRO A 301 0.28 -5.19 28.81
N GLU A 302 -0.23 -3.95 28.74
CA GLU A 302 -1.17 -3.56 27.68
C GLU A 302 -0.50 -3.56 26.30
N ALA A 303 0.72 -3.04 26.19
CA ALA A 303 1.46 -3.03 24.92
C ALA A 303 1.81 -4.45 24.43
N GLU A 304 2.22 -5.36 25.31
CA GLU A 304 2.49 -6.76 24.94
C GLU A 304 1.21 -7.50 24.54
N TYR A 305 0.10 -7.24 25.24
CA TYR A 305 -1.21 -7.75 24.83
C TYR A 305 -1.61 -7.27 23.42
N LYS A 306 -1.44 -5.97 23.14
CA LYS A 306 -1.73 -5.41 21.80
C LYS A 306 -0.83 -6.01 20.72
N LYS A 307 0.44 -6.34 21.02
CA LYS A 307 1.34 -7.02 20.07
C LYS A 307 0.87 -8.44 19.75
N ALA A 308 0.49 -9.22 20.76
CA ALA A 308 -0.08 -10.55 20.55
C ALA A 308 -1.38 -10.45 19.72
N TRP A 309 -2.25 -9.49 20.05
CA TRP A 309 -3.48 -9.27 19.28
C TRP A 309 -3.22 -8.87 17.81
N ILE A 310 -2.20 -8.05 17.54
CA ILE A 310 -1.76 -7.75 16.16
C ILE A 310 -1.35 -9.04 15.44
N GLU A 311 -0.63 -9.94 16.11
CA GLU A 311 -0.21 -11.23 15.56
C GLU A 311 -1.41 -12.13 15.24
N ASP A 312 -2.41 -12.20 16.13
CA ASP A 312 -3.66 -12.92 15.90
C ASP A 312 -4.40 -12.40 14.67
N ILE A 313 -4.49 -11.07 14.53
CA ILE A 313 -5.09 -10.44 13.35
C ILE A 313 -4.28 -10.75 12.09
N ASP A 314 -2.96 -10.61 12.13
CA ASP A 314 -2.10 -10.90 10.97
C ASP A 314 -2.19 -12.39 10.57
N ASN A 315 -2.36 -13.31 11.52
CA ASN A 315 -2.55 -14.74 11.30
C ASN A 315 -3.92 -15.06 10.70
N GLY A 316 -5.00 -14.53 11.28
CA GLY A 316 -6.35 -14.76 10.76
C GLY A 316 -6.56 -14.15 9.38
N LEU A 317 -6.08 -12.92 9.13
CA LEU A 317 -6.11 -12.32 7.79
C LEU A 317 -5.29 -13.12 6.77
N ARG A 318 -4.20 -13.79 7.18
CA ARG A 318 -3.41 -14.66 6.30
C ARG A 318 -4.15 -15.96 5.95
N ALA A 319 -4.97 -16.49 6.85
CA ALA A 319 -5.81 -17.66 6.60
C ALA A 319 -7.04 -17.33 5.71
N TRP A 320 -7.46 -16.06 5.69
CA TRP A 320 -8.68 -15.60 5.02
C TRP A 320 -8.82 -15.99 3.53
N PRO A 321 -7.80 -15.87 2.66
CA PRO A 321 -7.93 -16.27 1.25
C PRO A 321 -8.35 -17.74 1.08
N GLN A 322 -7.79 -18.64 1.88
CA GLN A 322 -8.11 -20.06 1.82
C GLN A 322 -9.53 -20.33 2.33
N VAL A 323 -9.95 -19.65 3.40
CA VAL A 323 -11.30 -19.75 3.94
C VAL A 323 -12.32 -19.29 2.90
N SER A 324 -12.08 -18.14 2.28
CA SER A 324 -12.95 -17.64 1.21
C SER A 324 -13.00 -18.59 0.02
N HIS A 325 -11.85 -19.12 -0.41
CA HIS A 325 -11.79 -20.10 -1.49
C HIS A 325 -12.59 -21.37 -1.18
N GLN A 326 -12.47 -21.92 0.04
CA GLN A 326 -13.20 -23.13 0.44
C GLN A 326 -14.70 -22.89 0.55
N ILE A 327 -15.11 -21.72 1.05
CA ILE A 327 -16.52 -21.31 1.02
C ILE A 327 -17.00 -21.22 -0.43
N ALA A 328 -16.24 -20.54 -1.29
CA ALA A 328 -16.61 -20.41 -2.70
C ALA A 328 -16.69 -21.78 -3.40
N LEU A 329 -15.75 -22.71 -3.17
CA LEU A 329 -15.85 -24.06 -3.71
C LEU A 329 -17.15 -24.77 -3.29
N ALA A 330 -17.60 -24.54 -2.06
CA ALA A 330 -18.82 -25.14 -1.53
C ALA A 330 -20.11 -24.52 -2.10
N ILE A 331 -20.19 -23.21 -2.36
CA ILE A 331 -21.46 -22.56 -2.74
C ILE A 331 -21.47 -21.87 -4.11
N VAL A 332 -20.30 -21.69 -4.74
CA VAL A 332 -20.10 -20.87 -5.95
C VAL A 332 -19.67 -21.73 -7.15
N TYR A 333 -18.73 -22.67 -7.01
CA TYR A 333 -18.15 -23.43 -8.15
C TYR A 333 -18.95 -24.67 -8.60
N GLY A 334 -20.13 -24.97 -8.04
CA GLY A 334 -20.86 -26.21 -8.40
C GLY A 334 -22.22 -26.38 -7.75
N ASP A 335 -22.60 -27.65 -7.52
CA ASP A 335 -23.76 -27.99 -6.70
C ASP A 335 -23.51 -27.48 -5.28
N SER A 336 -24.37 -26.58 -4.82
CA SER A 336 -24.20 -25.90 -3.54
C SER A 336 -24.20 -26.93 -2.39
N ASP A 337 -23.15 -26.90 -1.57
CA ASP A 337 -23.04 -27.60 -0.27
C ASP A 337 -22.95 -26.56 0.87
N PRO A 338 -24.09 -26.00 1.30
CA PRO A 338 -24.13 -25.05 2.41
C PRO A 338 -23.59 -25.63 3.73
N SER A 339 -23.64 -26.95 3.90
CA SER A 339 -23.14 -27.62 5.11
C SER A 339 -21.63 -27.51 5.19
N ARG A 340 -20.94 -27.76 4.07
CA ARG A 340 -19.48 -27.59 3.99
C ARG A 340 -19.06 -26.13 4.17
N ALA A 341 -19.78 -25.19 3.57
CA ALA A 341 -19.50 -23.76 3.77
C ALA A 341 -19.65 -23.34 5.25
N LYS A 342 -20.70 -23.84 5.91
CA LYS A 342 -20.93 -23.60 7.35
C LYS A 342 -19.81 -24.18 8.20
N GLU A 343 -19.37 -25.41 7.92
CA GLU A 343 -18.25 -26.06 8.60
C GLU A 343 -16.96 -25.24 8.50
N VAL A 344 -16.59 -24.81 7.29
CA VAL A 344 -15.41 -23.97 7.04
C VAL A 344 -15.49 -22.64 7.79
N ALA A 345 -16.64 -21.96 7.73
CA ALA A 345 -16.86 -20.70 8.43
C ALA A 345 -16.79 -20.86 9.97
N THR A 346 -17.32 -21.98 10.49
CA THR A 346 -17.32 -22.29 11.93
C THR A 346 -15.90 -22.56 12.40
N LYS A 347 -15.13 -23.32 11.63
CA LYS A 347 -13.72 -23.57 11.91
C LYS A 347 -12.89 -22.27 11.92
N TYR A 348 -13.11 -21.37 10.96
CA TYR A 348 -12.41 -20.08 10.97
C TYR A 348 -12.79 -19.19 12.16
N LEU A 349 -14.08 -19.23 12.56
CA LEU A 349 -14.54 -18.53 13.76
C LEU A 349 -13.78 -19.02 15.00
N GLU A 350 -13.68 -20.33 15.17
CA GLU A 350 -13.04 -21.00 16.31
C GLU A 350 -11.51 -20.80 16.30
N ASP A 351 -10.86 -21.00 15.15
CA ASP A 351 -9.40 -21.00 15.04
C ASP A 351 -8.78 -19.59 15.00
N HIS A 352 -9.54 -18.59 14.54
CA HIS A 352 -8.98 -17.26 14.25
C HIS A 352 -9.86 -16.11 14.72
N LEU A 353 -11.13 -16.04 14.29
CA LEU A 353 -11.90 -14.80 14.42
C LEU A 353 -12.11 -14.37 15.89
N ILE A 354 -12.20 -15.33 16.82
CA ILE A 354 -12.32 -15.06 18.25
C ILE A 354 -11.05 -14.40 18.81
N SER A 355 -9.85 -14.89 18.47
CA SER A 355 -8.59 -14.26 18.91
C SER A 355 -8.34 -12.94 18.18
N MET A 356 -8.67 -12.85 16.90
CA MET A 356 -8.65 -11.59 16.13
C MET A 356 -9.54 -10.51 16.75
N ALA A 357 -10.61 -10.89 17.46
CA ALA A 357 -11.48 -9.97 18.19
C ALA A 357 -10.93 -9.56 19.57
N GLY A 358 -9.76 -10.07 19.97
CA GLY A 358 -9.09 -9.76 21.24
C GLY A 358 -9.43 -10.72 22.38
N ALA A 359 -9.71 -11.99 22.08
CA ALA A 359 -9.81 -13.02 23.12
C ALA A 359 -8.42 -13.64 23.37
N PRO A 360 -7.98 -13.82 24.64
CA PRO A 360 -6.70 -14.49 24.93
C PRO A 360 -6.72 -15.98 24.55
N ASP A 361 -5.64 -16.47 23.92
CA ASP A 361 -5.53 -17.85 23.44
C ASP A 361 -5.59 -18.94 24.52
N PHE A 362 -5.31 -18.63 25.80
CA PHE A 362 -5.15 -19.65 26.85
C PHE A 362 -6.34 -19.83 27.81
N ALA A 363 -7.45 -19.10 27.68
CA ALA A 363 -8.40 -19.01 28.79
C ALA A 363 -9.89 -19.15 28.47
N ILE A 364 -10.46 -20.26 28.94
CA ILE A 364 -11.57 -20.19 29.90
C ILE A 364 -11.14 -19.22 31.02
N ALA A 365 -11.40 -17.91 30.89
CA ALA A 365 -11.34 -16.95 31.99
C ALA A 365 -12.28 -15.76 31.75
N THR A 366 -13.44 -15.87 32.42
CA THR A 366 -14.37 -14.83 32.85
C THR A 366 -14.66 -13.65 31.91
N VAL A 367 -15.89 -13.67 31.37
CA VAL A 367 -16.69 -12.62 30.71
C VAL A 367 -16.47 -11.18 31.20
N VAL A 368 -16.01 -11.00 32.44
CA VAL A 368 -15.73 -9.69 33.06
C VAL A 368 -14.44 -9.04 32.53
N PHE A 369 -13.37 -9.81 32.28
CA PHE A 369 -12.11 -9.26 31.73
C PHE A 369 -12.31 -8.81 30.27
N ILE A 370 -12.95 -9.66 29.47
CA ILE A 370 -13.29 -9.41 28.06
C ILE A 370 -14.11 -8.12 27.93
N ARG A 371 -15.15 -7.92 28.74
CA ARG A 371 -15.98 -6.69 28.68
C ARG A 371 -15.20 -5.42 29.03
N LYS A 372 -14.26 -5.48 29.96
CA LYS A 372 -13.50 -4.31 30.42
C LYS A 372 -12.45 -3.87 29.40
N VAL A 373 -11.76 -4.81 28.75
CA VAL A 373 -10.77 -4.54 27.69
C VAL A 373 -11.46 -4.16 26.37
N MET A 374 -12.52 -4.87 25.98
CA MET A 374 -13.27 -4.57 24.75
C MET A 374 -13.95 -3.20 24.77
N SER A 375 -14.52 -2.76 25.90
CA SER A 375 -15.21 -1.47 25.98
C SER A 375 -14.30 -0.25 26.15
N SER A 376 -13.02 -0.46 26.50
CA SER A 376 -12.04 0.61 26.72
C SER A 376 -11.14 0.87 25.51
N ILE A 377 -10.97 -0.13 24.64
CA ILE A 377 -10.06 -0.04 23.48
C ILE A 377 -10.81 0.05 22.15
N LEU A 378 -11.98 -0.58 22.03
CA LEU A 378 -12.68 -0.65 20.74
C LEU A 378 -13.69 0.50 20.57
N PRO A 379 -13.76 1.13 19.38
CA PRO A 379 -14.88 1.99 19.02
C PRO A 379 -16.19 1.20 19.13
N LYS A 380 -17.26 1.84 19.62
CA LYS A 380 -18.57 1.21 19.82
C LYS A 380 -19.05 0.37 18.62
N VAL A 381 -18.74 0.82 17.40
CA VAL A 381 -19.03 0.15 16.12
C VAL A 381 -18.44 -1.25 16.02
N LEU A 382 -17.22 -1.45 16.52
CA LEU A 382 -16.52 -2.73 16.43
C LEU A 382 -17.03 -3.73 17.48
N THR A 383 -17.32 -3.25 18.68
CA THR A 383 -18.02 -4.04 19.71
C THR A 383 -19.42 -4.45 19.30
N ASP A 384 -20.15 -3.60 18.57
CA ASP A 384 -21.48 -3.94 18.04
C ASP A 384 -21.34 -5.01 16.93
N ALA A 385 -20.38 -4.88 16.00
CA ALA A 385 -20.14 -5.89 14.94
C ALA A 385 -19.71 -7.28 15.50
N ILE A 386 -18.80 -7.30 16.48
CA ILE A 386 -18.31 -8.55 17.12
C ILE A 386 -19.41 -9.19 17.99
N SER A 387 -20.23 -8.38 18.68
CA SER A 387 -21.38 -8.87 19.45
C SER A 387 -22.46 -9.50 18.55
N GLU A 388 -22.70 -8.96 17.36
CA GLU A 388 -23.73 -9.50 16.46
C GLU A 388 -23.27 -10.73 15.70
N LEU A 389 -21.97 -10.84 15.37
CA LEU A 389 -21.37 -12.06 14.81
C LEU A 389 -21.47 -13.28 15.75
N THR A 390 -21.62 -13.06 17.06
CA THR A 390 -21.51 -14.12 18.08
C THR A 390 -22.85 -14.59 18.67
N LYS A 391 -23.98 -13.90 18.42
CA LYS A 391 -25.22 -14.13 19.20
C LYS A 391 -26.36 -14.86 18.48
N GLN A 392 -26.73 -14.54 17.23
CA GLN A 392 -27.88 -15.17 16.53
C GLN A 392 -27.75 -15.04 15.00
N PRO A 393 -27.03 -15.95 14.30
CA PRO A 393 -26.25 -15.53 13.15
C PRO A 393 -27.01 -15.36 11.83
N LEU A 394 -28.15 -16.01 11.61
CA LEU A 394 -28.70 -16.10 10.25
C LEU A 394 -30.21 -15.89 10.22
N GLU A 395 -30.97 -16.84 10.72
CA GLU A 395 -32.42 -17.00 10.47
C GLU A 395 -33.31 -15.87 11.02
N TRP A 396 -33.10 -15.44 12.27
CA TRP A 396 -33.82 -14.29 12.87
C TRP A 396 -33.54 -13.00 12.11
N MET A 397 -32.32 -12.92 11.60
CA MET A 397 -31.75 -11.74 11.04
C MET A 397 -32.27 -11.61 9.58
N ILE A 398 -32.33 -12.71 8.79
CA ILE A 398 -32.88 -12.79 7.41
C ILE A 398 -34.30 -12.23 7.39
N LYS A 399 -35.11 -12.81 8.27
CA LYS A 399 -36.52 -12.50 8.44
C LYS A 399 -36.75 -11.04 8.76
N LYS A 400 -35.81 -10.39 9.45
CA LYS A 400 -35.95 -8.99 9.88
C LYS A 400 -35.62 -7.97 8.80
N SER A 401 -34.72 -8.26 7.85
CA SER A 401 -34.42 -7.29 6.78
C SER A 401 -35.06 -7.61 5.43
N THR A 402 -35.25 -8.88 5.10
CA THR A 402 -35.86 -9.28 3.83
C THR A 402 -37.35 -9.62 3.98
N GLY A 403 -37.85 -9.70 5.21
CA GLY A 403 -39.20 -10.18 5.52
C GLY A 403 -39.41 -11.68 5.31
N ARG A 404 -38.34 -12.45 5.02
CA ARG A 404 -38.40 -13.87 4.63
C ARG A 404 -37.41 -14.75 5.40
N THR A 405 -37.65 -16.05 5.55
CA THR A 405 -36.69 -16.99 6.20
C THR A 405 -35.63 -17.50 5.22
N LEU A 406 -34.58 -18.16 5.72
CA LEU A 406 -33.56 -18.81 4.87
C LEU A 406 -34.19 -19.86 3.95
N ASP A 407 -35.13 -20.64 4.47
CA ASP A 407 -35.83 -21.68 3.74
C ASP A 407 -36.69 -21.10 2.61
N GLU A 408 -37.33 -19.95 2.86
CA GLU A 408 -38.06 -19.22 1.82
C GLU A 408 -37.14 -18.71 0.70
N TRP A 409 -35.92 -18.26 1.04
CA TRP A 409 -34.91 -17.90 0.03
C TRP A 409 -34.36 -19.11 -0.72
N SER A 410 -34.12 -20.22 -0.02
CA SER A 410 -33.62 -21.48 -0.57
C SER A 410 -34.51 -22.00 -1.71
N ALA A 411 -35.84 -21.82 -1.60
CA ALA A 411 -36.78 -22.19 -2.66
C ALA A 411 -36.55 -21.41 -3.96
N TYR A 412 -36.28 -20.10 -3.90
CA TYR A 412 -35.99 -19.27 -5.09
C TYR A 412 -34.67 -19.65 -5.75
N ILE A 413 -33.68 -20.02 -4.95
CA ILE A 413 -32.31 -20.33 -5.41
C ILE A 413 -32.24 -21.71 -6.06
N ASN A 414 -32.91 -22.70 -5.45
CA ASN A 414 -32.85 -24.09 -5.87
C ASN A 414 -33.87 -24.43 -6.96
N ALA A 415 -34.99 -23.70 -7.01
CA ALA A 415 -36.05 -23.88 -8.01
C ALA A 415 -36.44 -22.54 -8.68
N PRO A 416 -35.49 -21.83 -9.33
CA PRO A 416 -35.78 -20.57 -10.00
C PRO A 416 -36.83 -20.72 -11.11
N GLU A 417 -36.88 -21.84 -11.81
CA GLU A 417 -37.87 -22.16 -12.84
C GLU A 417 -39.31 -22.19 -12.31
N VAL A 418 -39.51 -22.64 -11.08
CA VAL A 418 -40.84 -22.69 -10.44
C VAL A 418 -41.27 -21.29 -10.01
N ASN A 419 -40.30 -20.46 -9.62
CA ASN A 419 -40.54 -19.12 -9.12
C ASN A 419 -40.42 -18.02 -10.19
N PHE A 420 -40.04 -18.36 -11.42
CA PHE A 420 -39.75 -17.40 -12.47
C PHE A 420 -40.95 -16.52 -12.79
N ASP A 421 -42.08 -17.12 -13.17
CA ASP A 421 -43.27 -16.35 -13.54
C ASP A 421 -43.85 -15.53 -12.38
N PRO A 422 -44.00 -16.07 -11.15
CA PRO A 422 -44.46 -15.30 -10.00
C PRO A 422 -43.57 -14.10 -9.65
N VAL A 423 -42.25 -14.22 -9.83
CA VAL A 423 -41.29 -13.18 -9.42
C VAL A 423 -41.06 -12.16 -10.55
N MET A 424 -40.82 -12.62 -11.78
CA MET A 424 -40.49 -11.75 -12.91
C MET A 424 -41.69 -10.98 -13.45
N ASN A 425 -42.92 -11.48 -13.26
CA ASN A 425 -44.13 -10.74 -13.62
C ASN A 425 -44.71 -9.90 -12.46
N ALA A 426 -44.15 -9.98 -11.26
CA ALA A 426 -44.58 -9.13 -10.16
C ALA A 426 -44.17 -7.67 -10.41
N PRO A 427 -45.10 -6.69 -10.30
CA PRO A 427 -44.75 -5.28 -10.39
C PRO A 427 -43.88 -4.87 -9.19
N GLY A 428 -43.00 -3.88 -9.39
CA GLY A 428 -42.01 -3.42 -8.42
C GLY A 428 -40.60 -3.96 -8.67
N GLY A 429 -39.66 -3.58 -7.80
CA GLY A 429 -38.23 -3.84 -7.98
C GLY A 429 -37.46 -2.74 -8.71
N GLY A 430 -38.12 -1.65 -9.11
CA GLY A 430 -37.44 -0.46 -9.64
C GLY A 430 -36.43 0.13 -8.65
N TYR A 431 -35.18 0.26 -9.10
CA TYR A 431 -34.04 0.79 -8.37
C TYR A 431 -33.16 1.64 -9.31
N GLY A 432 -32.46 2.64 -8.78
CA GLY A 432 -31.58 3.49 -9.59
C GLY A 432 -32.28 4.28 -10.73
N GLY A 433 -33.60 4.46 -10.66
CA GLY A 433 -34.39 5.16 -11.68
C GLY A 433 -34.78 4.31 -12.90
N GLN A 434 -34.50 3.02 -12.89
CA GLN A 434 -34.94 2.08 -13.93
C GLN A 434 -36.29 1.44 -13.55
N ARG A 435 -37.04 1.00 -14.57
CA ARG A 435 -38.28 0.23 -14.40
C ARG A 435 -38.05 -1.17 -14.89
N GLU A 436 -38.66 -2.13 -14.21
CA GLU A 436 -38.60 -3.54 -14.58
C GLU A 436 -39.23 -3.80 -15.96
N THR A 437 -38.65 -4.76 -16.69
CA THR A 437 -39.29 -5.36 -17.85
C THR A 437 -39.88 -6.69 -17.46
N LEU A 438 -41.20 -6.83 -17.55
CA LEU A 438 -41.88 -8.08 -17.22
C LEU A 438 -41.65 -9.11 -18.32
N ILE A 439 -41.44 -10.36 -17.94
CA ILE A 439 -41.24 -11.46 -18.88
C ILE A 439 -41.68 -12.79 -18.26
N SER A 440 -42.39 -13.60 -19.05
CA SER A 440 -42.71 -14.98 -18.66
C SER A 440 -41.58 -15.92 -19.01
N LEU A 441 -41.50 -17.06 -18.33
CA LEU A 441 -40.47 -18.08 -18.56
C LEU A 441 -40.52 -18.63 -19.99
N THR A 442 -41.72 -18.82 -20.52
CA THR A 442 -41.92 -19.24 -21.92
C THR A 442 -41.38 -18.20 -22.90
N ASP A 443 -41.68 -16.92 -22.67
CA ASP A 443 -41.16 -15.85 -23.51
C ASP A 443 -39.66 -15.67 -23.34
N PHE A 444 -39.14 -15.84 -22.12
CA PHE A 444 -37.72 -15.78 -21.84
C PHE A 444 -36.96 -16.86 -22.62
N ASN A 445 -37.40 -18.12 -22.55
CA ASN A 445 -36.78 -19.20 -23.30
C ASN A 445 -36.79 -18.98 -24.80
N ARG A 446 -37.95 -18.61 -25.35
CA ARG A 446 -38.14 -18.43 -26.79
C ARG A 446 -37.45 -17.18 -27.33
N LYS A 447 -37.62 -16.04 -26.64
CA LYS A 447 -37.21 -14.72 -27.16
C LYS A 447 -35.80 -14.33 -26.72
N VAL A 448 -35.36 -14.76 -25.53
CA VAL A 448 -34.08 -14.35 -24.94
C VAL A 448 -33.03 -15.45 -25.07
N LEU A 449 -33.28 -16.64 -24.51
CA LEU A 449 -32.30 -17.74 -24.54
C LEU A 449 -32.27 -18.50 -25.87
N LYS A 450 -33.28 -18.29 -26.72
CA LYS A 450 -33.50 -18.98 -28.00
C LYS A 450 -33.48 -20.52 -27.86
N ILE A 451 -34.01 -21.03 -26.75
CA ILE A 451 -34.14 -22.47 -26.51
C ILE A 451 -35.57 -22.92 -26.78
N ASP A 452 -35.70 -24.09 -27.40
CA ASP A 452 -36.99 -24.75 -27.62
C ASP A 452 -37.40 -25.50 -26.34
N ASP A 453 -37.85 -24.73 -25.36
CA ASP A 453 -38.41 -25.24 -24.11
C ASP A 453 -39.58 -24.36 -23.62
N PRO A 454 -40.84 -24.78 -23.79
CA PRO A 454 -41.98 -24.05 -23.25
C PRO A 454 -41.96 -24.14 -21.72
N ALA A 455 -41.53 -23.06 -21.08
CA ALA A 455 -41.30 -22.92 -19.65
C ALA A 455 -40.11 -23.76 -19.12
N ASN A 456 -40.29 -25.05 -18.86
CA ASN A 456 -39.25 -25.91 -18.30
C ASN A 456 -39.56 -27.41 -18.50
N GLN A 457 -40.14 -27.78 -19.63
CA GLN A 457 -40.46 -29.17 -19.97
C GLN A 457 -39.22 -29.96 -20.41
N PHE A 458 -38.20 -29.26 -20.94
CA PHE A 458 -36.94 -29.85 -21.39
C PHE A 458 -35.76 -29.22 -20.63
N PRO A 459 -35.62 -29.52 -19.32
CA PRO A 459 -34.66 -28.85 -18.44
C PRO A 459 -33.20 -29.00 -18.89
N ASP A 460 -32.89 -29.97 -19.76
CA ASP A 460 -31.55 -30.19 -20.34
C ASP A 460 -31.21 -29.29 -21.52
N ARG A 461 -32.17 -28.51 -22.05
CA ARG A 461 -31.87 -27.50 -23.06
C ARG A 461 -30.98 -26.40 -22.48
N ARG A 462 -29.99 -25.99 -23.26
CA ARG A 462 -28.99 -24.97 -22.90
C ARG A 462 -28.98 -23.88 -23.96
N PHE A 463 -28.66 -22.65 -23.57
CA PHE A 463 -28.47 -21.57 -24.54
C PHE A 463 -27.19 -21.81 -25.36
N LYS A 464 -27.14 -21.22 -26.56
CA LYS A 464 -25.92 -21.08 -27.35
C LYS A 464 -25.37 -19.68 -27.17
N ILE A 465 -24.05 -19.54 -27.15
CA ILE A 465 -23.39 -18.24 -26.92
C ILE A 465 -23.81 -17.24 -27.99
N GLU A 466 -23.87 -17.71 -29.24
CA GLU A 466 -24.18 -16.93 -30.44
C GLU A 466 -25.61 -16.36 -30.45
N ASP A 467 -26.53 -17.04 -29.78
CA ASP A 467 -27.95 -16.70 -29.75
C ASP A 467 -28.33 -15.81 -28.56
N PHE A 468 -27.42 -15.65 -27.60
CA PHE A 468 -27.65 -14.93 -26.35
C PHE A 468 -26.69 -13.74 -26.20
N PRO A 469 -27.09 -12.50 -26.56
CA PRO A 469 -26.20 -11.34 -26.63
C PRO A 469 -25.32 -11.09 -25.38
N PRO A 470 -25.83 -11.18 -24.14
CA PRO A 470 -24.97 -11.05 -22.95
C PRO A 470 -23.82 -12.06 -22.92
N ALA A 471 -24.05 -13.30 -23.38
CA ALA A 471 -23.03 -14.32 -23.44
C ALA A 471 -22.01 -14.06 -24.55
N PHE A 472 -22.49 -13.79 -25.76
CA PHE A 472 -21.64 -13.46 -26.89
C PHE A 472 -20.74 -12.25 -26.60
N ASN A 473 -21.34 -11.17 -26.10
CA ASN A 473 -20.63 -9.92 -25.83
C ASN A 473 -19.56 -10.11 -24.74
N THR A 474 -19.84 -10.92 -23.72
CA THR A 474 -18.86 -11.28 -22.69
C THR A 474 -17.67 -12.02 -23.29
N VAL A 475 -17.92 -13.03 -24.13
CA VAL A 475 -16.86 -13.77 -24.84
C VAL A 475 -16.04 -12.83 -25.73
N GLN A 476 -16.71 -11.98 -26.52
CA GLN A 476 -16.05 -11.05 -27.43
C GLN A 476 -15.18 -10.03 -26.67
N MET A 477 -15.68 -9.45 -25.57
CA MET A 477 -14.94 -8.51 -24.75
C MET A 477 -13.75 -9.16 -24.06
N THR A 478 -13.90 -10.38 -23.55
CA THR A 478 -12.80 -11.11 -22.93
C THR A 478 -11.68 -11.38 -23.94
N LYS A 479 -12.03 -11.77 -25.17
CA LYS A 479 -11.05 -11.91 -26.26
C LYS A 479 -10.31 -10.61 -26.53
N ILE A 480 -11.02 -9.49 -26.60
CA ILE A 480 -10.43 -8.15 -26.78
C ILE A 480 -9.52 -7.78 -25.60
N ALA A 481 -9.90 -8.12 -24.36
CA ALA A 481 -9.10 -7.87 -23.16
C ALA A 481 -7.80 -8.69 -23.11
N PHE A 482 -7.74 -9.82 -23.83
CA PHE A 482 -6.56 -10.69 -23.91
C PHE A 482 -5.59 -10.32 -25.01
N LEU A 483 -5.94 -9.39 -25.91
CA LEU A 483 -5.08 -9.01 -27.02
C LEU A 483 -3.76 -8.41 -26.54
N SER A 484 -2.70 -8.76 -27.26
CA SER A 484 -1.43 -8.02 -27.17
C SER A 484 -1.59 -6.61 -27.75
N GLU A 485 -0.63 -5.72 -27.48
CA GLU A 485 -0.62 -4.40 -28.14
C GLU A 485 -0.68 -4.53 -29.67
N LYS A 486 0.04 -5.51 -30.23
CA LYS A 486 -0.01 -5.81 -31.66
C LYS A 486 -1.40 -6.33 -32.08
N GLY A 487 -1.96 -7.30 -31.35
CA GLY A 487 -3.30 -7.82 -31.61
C GLY A 487 -4.37 -6.74 -31.60
N THR A 488 -4.30 -5.78 -30.67
CA THR A 488 -5.22 -4.64 -30.62
C THR A 488 -4.98 -3.69 -31.80
N LYS A 489 -3.73 -3.42 -32.21
CA LYS A 489 -3.45 -2.62 -33.42
C LYS A 489 -4.01 -3.29 -34.67
N ASP A 490 -3.83 -4.60 -34.80
CA ASP A 490 -4.33 -5.41 -35.91
C ASP A 490 -5.87 -5.39 -35.95
N LEU A 491 -6.55 -5.50 -34.79
CA LEU A 491 -8.01 -5.37 -34.68
C LEU A 491 -8.48 -4.00 -35.16
N LEU A 492 -7.85 -2.92 -34.71
CA LEU A 492 -8.19 -1.57 -35.13
C LEU A 492 -7.95 -1.37 -36.63
N ALA A 493 -6.89 -1.95 -37.18
CA ALA A 493 -6.63 -1.92 -38.62
C ALA A 493 -7.70 -2.69 -39.42
N ALA A 494 -8.14 -3.85 -38.93
CA ALA A 494 -9.20 -4.63 -39.56
C ALA A 494 -10.54 -3.87 -39.58
N LEU A 495 -10.89 -3.18 -38.49
CA LEU A 495 -12.07 -2.31 -38.45
C LEU A 495 -11.96 -1.13 -39.42
N LYS A 496 -10.80 -0.46 -39.48
CA LYS A 496 -10.58 0.63 -40.46
C LYS A 496 -10.68 0.16 -41.90
N ALA A 497 -10.20 -1.05 -42.20
CA ALA A 497 -10.31 -1.65 -43.53
C ALA A 497 -11.78 -1.92 -43.94
N LYS A 498 -12.68 -2.07 -42.96
CA LYS A 498 -14.13 -2.16 -43.14
C LYS A 498 -14.82 -0.79 -43.24
N GLY A 499 -14.06 0.31 -43.25
CA GLY A 499 -14.59 1.67 -43.26
C GLY A 499 -15.14 2.13 -41.91
N VAL A 500 -14.85 1.41 -40.83
CA VAL A 500 -15.31 1.75 -39.48
C VAL A 500 -14.43 2.85 -38.91
N ASN A 501 -15.07 3.93 -38.47
CA ASN A 501 -14.39 4.95 -37.69
C ASN A 501 -14.11 4.41 -36.29
N VAL A 502 -12.83 4.28 -35.94
CA VAL A 502 -12.39 3.79 -34.63
C VAL A 502 -11.42 4.79 -34.02
N PRO A 503 -11.55 5.08 -32.70
CA PRO A 503 -10.61 5.97 -32.03
C PRO A 503 -9.21 5.37 -32.01
N ALA A 504 -8.22 6.23 -31.80
CA ALA A 504 -6.87 5.77 -31.51
C ALA A 504 -6.88 4.89 -30.26
N MET A 505 -5.99 3.89 -30.23
CA MET A 505 -5.76 3.11 -29.03
C MET A 505 -5.38 4.05 -27.88
N PRO A 506 -5.97 3.91 -26.68
CA PRO A 506 -5.58 4.70 -25.52
C PRO A 506 -4.12 4.40 -25.18
N THR A 507 -3.24 5.26 -25.66
CA THR A 507 -1.77 5.15 -25.58
C THR A 507 -1.26 6.47 -24.99
N ALA A 508 -1.46 6.68 -23.69
CA ALA A 508 -0.67 7.69 -22.98
C ALA A 508 0.77 7.16 -22.78
N PRO A 509 1.76 7.98 -22.41
CA PRO A 509 3.16 7.65 -22.64
C PRO A 509 3.60 6.49 -21.75
N GLY A 510 3.53 5.26 -22.25
CA GLY A 510 3.75 4.09 -21.40
C GLY A 510 3.63 2.73 -22.09
N LYS A 511 2.40 2.28 -22.40
CA LYS A 511 2.05 1.05 -23.15
C LYS A 511 0.53 0.82 -23.04
N TYR A 512 -0.03 0.01 -23.94
CA TYR A 512 -1.39 -0.51 -23.78
C TYR A 512 -1.43 -1.52 -22.61
N GLU A 513 -2.31 -1.29 -21.63
CA GLU A 513 -2.49 -2.19 -20.48
C GLU A 513 -3.49 -3.30 -20.83
N SER A 514 -4.79 -3.01 -20.82
CA SER A 514 -5.88 -3.92 -21.18
C SER A 514 -7.11 -3.13 -21.62
N ALA A 515 -7.96 -3.73 -22.46
CA ALA A 515 -9.21 -3.12 -22.94
C ALA A 515 -10.21 -2.84 -21.80
N MET A 516 -10.12 -3.62 -20.71
CA MET A 516 -11.06 -3.57 -19.59
C MET A 516 -10.73 -2.51 -18.53
N LEU A 517 -9.69 -1.70 -18.75
CA LEU A 517 -9.22 -0.69 -17.80
C LEU A 517 -9.55 0.73 -18.26
N GLY A 518 -9.70 1.64 -17.29
CA GLY A 518 -9.90 3.07 -17.46
C GLY A 518 -11.35 3.51 -17.67
N PHE A 519 -12.35 2.66 -17.43
CA PHE A 519 -13.75 3.02 -17.71
C PHE A 519 -14.80 2.37 -16.77
N LEU A 520 -14.55 1.17 -16.25
CA LEU A 520 -15.56 0.40 -15.53
C LEU A 520 -15.69 0.87 -14.07
N ASN A 521 -16.55 1.85 -13.82
CA ASN A 521 -16.72 2.38 -12.46
C ASN A 521 -17.43 1.43 -11.49
N SER A 522 -18.32 0.56 -11.96
CA SER A 522 -19.08 -0.37 -11.11
C SER A 522 -19.45 -1.61 -11.93
N MET A 523 -19.45 -2.77 -11.28
CA MET A 523 -19.96 -4.01 -11.87
C MET A 523 -21.48 -4.13 -11.70
N ASP A 524 -22.05 -3.67 -10.58
CA ASP A 524 -23.51 -3.72 -10.34
C ASP A 524 -24.35 -2.89 -11.33
N GLY A 525 -23.78 -1.81 -11.84
CA GLY A 525 -24.52 -0.87 -12.67
C GLY A 525 -24.56 -1.26 -14.14
N GLY A 526 -25.75 -1.18 -14.75
CA GLY A 526 -25.90 -1.40 -16.17
C GLY A 526 -25.27 -0.30 -17.06
N ASN A 527 -24.92 -0.68 -18.28
CA ASN A 527 -24.48 0.18 -19.38
C ASN A 527 -23.13 0.90 -19.18
N ARG A 528 -22.23 0.41 -18.32
CA ARG A 528 -20.99 1.14 -18.00
C ARG A 528 -20.08 1.42 -19.20
N TRP A 529 -20.04 0.52 -20.19
CA TRP A 529 -19.28 0.77 -21.43
C TRP A 529 -19.75 2.02 -22.19
N GLN A 530 -21.00 2.45 -21.99
CA GLN A 530 -21.56 3.65 -22.60
C GLN A 530 -21.10 4.95 -21.91
N GLY A 531 -20.40 4.87 -20.76
CA GLY A 531 -19.99 6.03 -19.96
C GLY A 531 -21.04 6.51 -18.94
N THR A 532 -22.00 5.65 -18.57
CA THR A 532 -23.08 5.98 -17.63
C THR A 532 -22.58 6.13 -16.19
N SER A 533 -23.09 7.17 -15.50
CA SER A 533 -22.88 7.35 -14.06
C SER A 533 -23.71 6.38 -13.21
N GLU A 534 -23.29 6.13 -11.97
CA GLU A 534 -23.99 5.29 -10.98
C GLU A 534 -25.44 5.70 -10.72
N LYS A 535 -25.79 6.99 -10.89
CA LYS A 535 -27.15 7.49 -10.66
C LYS A 535 -28.04 7.47 -11.90
N GLY A 536 -27.69 6.65 -12.89
CA GLY A 536 -28.58 6.23 -13.96
C GLY A 536 -29.04 7.31 -14.96
N GLY A 537 -28.62 8.57 -14.84
CA GLY A 537 -29.19 9.67 -15.64
C GLY A 537 -28.23 10.42 -16.57
N ALA A 538 -26.98 10.63 -16.17
CA ALA A 538 -26.02 11.44 -16.93
C ALA A 538 -24.80 10.61 -17.35
N LEU A 539 -24.32 10.85 -18.58
CA LEU A 539 -23.00 10.40 -19.01
C LEU A 539 -21.97 11.25 -18.25
N SER A 540 -21.28 10.64 -17.30
CA SER A 540 -20.25 11.31 -16.50
C SER A 540 -19.01 10.45 -16.31
N GLY A 541 -19.01 9.22 -16.82
CA GLY A 541 -17.87 8.31 -16.83
C GLY A 541 -17.19 8.28 -18.19
N SER A 542 -15.93 7.85 -18.21
CA SER A 542 -15.24 7.52 -19.46
C SER A 542 -15.95 6.33 -20.09
N ALA A 543 -16.42 6.44 -21.33
CA ALA A 543 -16.91 5.29 -22.07
C ALA A 543 -15.75 4.35 -22.46
N PHE A 544 -16.06 3.07 -22.66
CA PHE A 544 -15.13 2.12 -23.27
C PHE A 544 -14.64 2.69 -24.61
N PHE A 545 -13.36 2.55 -24.93
CA PHE A 545 -12.80 3.33 -26.03
C PHE A 545 -13.45 3.04 -27.39
N LEU A 546 -13.77 1.78 -27.73
CA LEU A 546 -14.49 1.46 -28.98
C LEU A 546 -15.97 1.88 -28.97
N ALA A 547 -16.49 2.23 -27.80
CA ALA A 547 -17.82 2.80 -27.62
C ALA A 547 -17.83 4.34 -27.80
N ARG A 548 -16.67 5.00 -27.93
CA ARG A 548 -16.61 6.47 -28.10
C ARG A 548 -16.99 6.91 -29.52
N GLY A 549 -17.21 8.22 -29.69
CA GLY A 549 -17.51 8.83 -30.98
C GLY A 549 -18.88 8.40 -31.51
N ASP A 550 -18.92 7.89 -32.74
CA ASP A 550 -20.12 7.32 -33.37
C ASP A 550 -20.43 5.89 -32.90
N ALA A 551 -19.61 5.34 -31.99
CA ALA A 551 -19.64 3.95 -31.54
C ALA A 551 -19.52 2.92 -32.68
N GLY A 552 -18.91 3.30 -33.82
CA GLY A 552 -18.75 2.43 -34.97
C GLY A 552 -18.00 1.15 -34.63
N GLY A 553 -16.89 1.26 -33.89
CA GLY A 553 -16.11 0.11 -33.42
C GLY A 553 -16.91 -0.83 -32.54
N TRP A 554 -17.70 -0.31 -31.60
CA TRP A 554 -18.58 -1.10 -30.74
C TRP A 554 -19.65 -1.83 -31.55
N ARG A 555 -20.37 -1.11 -32.43
CA ARG A 555 -21.48 -1.67 -33.20
C ARG A 555 -21.06 -2.74 -34.21
N HIS A 556 -19.80 -2.75 -34.64
CA HIS A 556 -19.27 -3.79 -35.53
C HIS A 556 -18.78 -5.05 -34.80
N LEU A 557 -18.58 -4.99 -33.49
CA LEU A 557 -17.99 -6.08 -32.71
C LEU A 557 -18.94 -6.72 -31.70
N PHE A 558 -20.00 -6.03 -31.32
CA PHE A 558 -20.91 -6.52 -30.28
C PHE A 558 -22.32 -6.68 -30.85
N LEU A 559 -23.06 -7.65 -30.34
CA LEU A 559 -24.50 -7.72 -30.55
C LEU A 559 -25.17 -6.62 -29.73
N LYS A 560 -26.30 -6.10 -30.23
CA LYS A 560 -27.11 -5.15 -29.48
C LYS A 560 -27.46 -5.74 -28.11
N GLN A 561 -27.01 -5.06 -27.06
CA GLN A 561 -27.10 -5.60 -25.73
C GLN A 561 -28.53 -5.45 -25.21
N ILE A 562 -29.10 -6.54 -24.69
CA ILE A 562 -30.41 -6.47 -24.04
C ILE A 562 -30.27 -5.58 -22.80
N GLY A 563 -31.12 -4.56 -22.70
CA GLY A 563 -31.00 -3.54 -21.65
C GLY A 563 -30.13 -2.34 -22.00
N GLU A 564 -29.62 -2.27 -23.24
CA GLU A 564 -28.87 -1.09 -23.65
C GLU A 564 -29.73 0.16 -23.77
N ARG A 565 -29.14 1.33 -23.52
CA ARG A 565 -29.84 2.62 -23.70
C ARG A 565 -29.77 3.07 -25.15
N GLU A 566 -30.88 3.53 -25.74
CA GLU A 566 -30.98 3.78 -27.19
C GLU A 566 -30.32 5.09 -27.69
N ASN A 567 -29.97 6.04 -26.80
CA ASN A 567 -29.52 7.40 -27.20
C ASN A 567 -28.14 7.80 -26.65
N TRP A 568 -27.31 6.84 -26.27
CA TRP A 568 -26.06 7.13 -25.57
C TRP A 568 -24.99 7.82 -26.43
N THR A 569 -24.97 7.59 -27.76
CA THR A 569 -23.99 8.23 -28.66
C THR A 569 -24.25 9.72 -28.92
N LYS A 570 -25.48 10.23 -28.70
CA LYS A 570 -25.79 11.67 -28.83
C LYS A 570 -25.29 12.51 -27.65
N ASN A 571 -25.05 11.86 -26.51
CA ASN A 571 -24.74 12.52 -25.25
C ASN A 571 -23.28 12.30 -24.82
N ALA A 572 -22.53 11.44 -25.52
CA ALA A 572 -21.12 11.18 -25.23
C ALA A 572 -20.35 12.49 -25.46
N ALA A 573 -20.04 13.19 -24.37
CA ALA A 573 -19.32 14.45 -24.43
C ALA A 573 -18.06 14.27 -25.30
N PRO A 574 -17.77 15.19 -26.23
CA PRO A 574 -16.48 15.18 -26.90
C PRO A 574 -15.40 15.21 -25.83
N GLU A 575 -14.37 14.39 -25.99
CA GLU A 575 -13.22 14.29 -25.10
C GLU A 575 -12.78 15.69 -24.63
N LYS A 576 -13.12 16.08 -23.40
CA LYS A 576 -12.18 16.86 -22.61
C LYS A 576 -11.13 15.85 -22.17
N ALA A 577 -10.21 15.54 -23.07
CA ALA A 577 -8.95 14.94 -22.69
C ALA A 577 -8.42 15.81 -21.54
N ALA A 578 -8.26 15.20 -20.36
CA ALA A 578 -7.39 15.76 -19.35
C ALA A 578 -5.98 15.68 -19.95
N THR A 579 -5.65 16.64 -20.81
CA THR A 579 -4.28 16.94 -21.15
C THR A 579 -3.67 17.40 -19.84
N ALA A 580 -2.94 16.50 -19.20
CA ALA A 580 -2.05 16.86 -18.13
C ALA A 580 -1.22 18.07 -18.62
N PRO A 581 -1.17 19.18 -17.87
CA PRO A 581 -0.37 20.31 -18.28
C PRO A 581 1.08 19.85 -18.47
N LEU A 582 1.73 20.30 -19.54
CA LEU A 582 3.10 19.95 -19.93
C LEU A 582 4.20 20.28 -18.90
N ASP A 583 3.84 20.90 -17.77
CA ASP A 583 4.77 21.37 -16.76
C ASP A 583 4.12 21.35 -15.36
N ASP A 584 4.54 20.39 -14.54
CA ASP A 584 4.29 20.30 -13.09
C ASP A 584 5.51 20.78 -12.27
N THR A 585 6.51 21.37 -12.92
CA THR A 585 7.71 21.93 -12.29
C THR A 585 7.40 23.26 -11.60
N GLY A 586 8.21 23.60 -10.59
CA GLY A 586 8.10 24.87 -9.85
C GLY A 586 6.99 24.94 -8.79
N PHE A 587 6.18 23.89 -8.62
CA PHE A 587 5.17 23.83 -7.56
C PHE A 587 5.77 23.48 -6.20
N ASN A 588 5.49 24.32 -5.21
CA ASN A 588 5.92 24.16 -3.83
C ASN A 588 4.75 23.66 -2.95
N PRO A 589 4.86 22.52 -2.26
CA PRO A 589 3.73 21.92 -1.53
C PRO A 589 3.41 22.65 -0.22
N VAL A 590 2.19 23.18 -0.13
CA VAL A 590 1.56 23.85 1.02
C VAL A 590 0.35 23.03 1.50
N GLN A 591 0.66 21.83 1.98
CA GLN A 591 -0.28 20.87 2.58
C GLN A 591 -1.39 20.36 1.64
N LEU A 592 -2.56 21.01 1.57
CA LEU A 592 -3.66 20.63 0.65
C LEU A 592 -3.46 21.21 -0.76
N TRP A 593 -2.69 22.29 -0.86
CA TRP A 593 -2.39 22.94 -2.13
C TRP A 593 -0.91 22.83 -2.44
N ALA A 594 -0.53 22.87 -3.71
CA ALA A 594 0.81 23.29 -4.10
C ALA A 594 0.73 24.64 -4.81
N VAL A 595 1.71 25.50 -4.58
CA VAL A 595 1.73 26.86 -5.12
C VAL A 595 2.96 27.06 -5.99
N ARG A 596 2.78 27.71 -7.14
CA ARG A 596 3.88 28.15 -8.00
C ARG A 596 3.76 29.65 -8.18
N LEU A 597 4.88 30.35 -8.05
CA LEU A 597 4.98 31.77 -8.37
C LEU A 597 5.01 31.92 -9.90
N ASP A 598 4.07 32.66 -10.48
CA ASP A 598 4.03 32.90 -11.92
C ASP A 598 4.59 34.29 -12.27
N GLU A 599 4.26 35.33 -11.50
CA GLU A 599 4.67 36.70 -11.76
C GLU A 599 4.76 37.55 -10.48
N VAL A 600 5.68 38.52 -10.46
CA VAL A 600 5.72 39.60 -9.46
C VAL A 600 5.84 40.93 -10.19
N ALA A 601 4.96 41.88 -9.86
CA ALA A 601 4.96 43.22 -10.41
C ALA A 601 5.11 44.28 -9.31
N TYR A 602 5.93 45.29 -9.57
CA TYR A 602 6.27 46.38 -8.66
C TYR A 602 5.80 47.72 -9.25
N GLY A 603 4.73 48.31 -8.72
CA GLY A 603 4.10 49.52 -9.28
C GLY A 603 3.61 49.37 -10.74
N ALA A 604 2.90 50.32 -11.34
CA ALA A 604 1.51 50.62 -11.01
C ALA A 604 0.60 50.06 -12.13
N VAL A 605 -0.50 49.39 -11.78
CA VAL A 605 -1.60 49.08 -12.74
C VAL A 605 -2.40 50.36 -13.10
N ASP A 606 -2.19 51.47 -12.36
CA ASP A 606 -2.95 52.73 -12.49
C ASP A 606 -2.12 54.03 -12.32
N GLY A 607 -0.78 53.95 -12.32
CA GLY A 607 0.12 55.11 -12.20
C GLY A 607 0.14 55.83 -10.84
N LYS A 608 -0.66 55.40 -9.84
CA LYS A 608 -0.78 56.08 -8.54
C LYS A 608 -0.54 55.19 -7.32
N THR A 609 -0.63 53.86 -7.47
CA THR A 609 -0.59 52.95 -6.31
C THR A 609 0.79 52.35 -6.02
N ARG A 610 1.14 52.36 -4.73
CA ARG A 610 2.39 51.89 -4.09
C ARG A 610 2.38 50.38 -3.80
N ASN A 611 1.91 49.59 -4.77
CA ASN A 611 1.57 48.20 -4.56
C ASN A 611 2.61 47.23 -5.13
N VAL A 612 2.78 46.09 -4.45
CA VAL A 612 3.43 44.89 -4.99
C VAL A 612 2.33 43.87 -5.29
N VAL A 613 2.35 43.32 -6.50
CA VAL A 613 1.38 42.35 -6.97
C VAL A 613 2.08 41.02 -7.22
N VAL A 614 1.61 39.95 -6.57
CA VAL A 614 2.09 38.58 -6.77
C VAL A 614 1.01 37.78 -7.48
N THR A 615 1.31 37.22 -8.64
CA THR A 615 0.43 36.27 -9.34
C THR A 615 0.97 34.86 -9.13
N ALA A 616 0.12 33.95 -8.67
CA ALA A 616 0.51 32.58 -8.39
C ALA A 616 -0.60 31.59 -8.71
N THR A 617 -0.19 30.40 -9.15
CA THR A 617 -1.08 29.28 -9.46
C THR A 617 -1.06 28.27 -8.32
N PHE A 618 -2.25 27.93 -7.84
CA PHE A 618 -2.49 26.88 -6.86
C PHE A 618 -2.98 25.63 -7.58
N ARG A 619 -2.38 24.49 -7.26
CA ARG A 619 -2.80 23.17 -7.71
C ARG A 619 -3.41 22.43 -6.52
N ASN A 620 -4.59 21.87 -6.71
CA ASN A 620 -5.18 21.00 -5.70
C ASN A 620 -4.35 19.70 -5.64
N ASP A 621 -3.52 19.56 -4.61
CA ASP A 621 -2.71 18.36 -4.39
C ASP A 621 -3.39 17.35 -3.46
N THR A 622 -4.66 17.57 -3.15
CA THR A 622 -5.49 16.58 -2.47
C THR A 622 -6.14 15.61 -3.45
N THR A 623 -6.72 14.54 -2.88
CA THR A 623 -7.54 13.57 -3.62
C THR A 623 -9.02 13.95 -3.65
N GLN A 624 -9.40 15.09 -3.06
CA GLN A 624 -10.77 15.56 -2.99
C GLN A 624 -10.96 16.78 -3.88
N THR A 625 -12.15 16.97 -4.41
CA THR A 625 -12.51 18.22 -5.06
C THR A 625 -12.73 19.27 -3.98
N LEU A 626 -11.90 20.31 -3.95
CA LEU A 626 -11.93 21.36 -2.92
C LEU A 626 -12.20 22.72 -3.55
N PRO A 627 -13.09 23.55 -2.98
CA PRO A 627 -13.14 24.95 -3.36
C PRO A 627 -11.84 25.64 -2.90
N PHE A 628 -11.35 26.57 -3.69
CA PHE A 628 -10.27 27.49 -3.29
C PHE A 628 -10.87 28.85 -2.92
N SER A 629 -10.42 29.41 -1.80
CA SER A 629 -10.87 30.71 -1.27
C SER A 629 -9.76 31.41 -0.50
N ASP A 630 -9.92 32.72 -0.32
CA ASP A 630 -9.02 33.57 0.49
C ASP A 630 -8.93 33.11 1.96
N LYS A 631 -9.96 32.46 2.49
CA LYS A 631 -9.96 31.92 3.85
C LYS A 631 -9.03 30.73 4.04
N GLN A 632 -8.62 30.04 2.97
CA GLN A 632 -7.79 28.84 3.04
C GLN A 632 -6.30 29.12 2.91
N VAL A 633 -5.91 30.37 2.59
CA VAL A 633 -4.51 30.77 2.45
C VAL A 633 -4.28 32.13 3.08
N ARG A 634 -3.34 32.22 4.02
CA ARG A 634 -2.79 33.49 4.49
C ARG A 634 -1.48 33.73 3.77
N THR A 635 -1.26 34.97 3.33
CA THR A 635 -0.04 35.33 2.63
C THR A 635 0.57 36.61 3.19
N VAL A 636 1.89 36.67 3.21
CA VAL A 636 2.67 37.80 3.77
C VAL A 636 3.88 38.06 2.88
N LEU A 637 4.19 39.34 2.63
CA LEU A 637 5.46 39.74 2.02
C LEU A 637 6.50 40.07 3.09
N GLY A 638 7.67 39.45 2.98
CA GLY A 638 8.83 39.75 3.83
C GLY A 638 9.75 40.78 3.18
N ARG A 639 10.12 41.80 3.94
CA ARG A 639 11.16 42.78 3.57
C ARG A 639 12.50 42.43 4.22
N LYS A 640 13.61 42.86 3.62
CA LYS A 640 14.99 42.67 4.11
C LYS A 640 15.25 43.35 5.46
N ASP A 641 14.49 44.38 5.80
CA ASP A 641 14.53 45.05 7.11
C ASP A 641 13.73 44.32 8.20
N GLY A 642 13.18 43.15 7.90
CA GLY A 642 12.42 42.31 8.84
C GLY A 642 10.93 42.68 8.95
N VAL A 643 10.45 43.68 8.20
CA VAL A 643 9.03 44.06 8.20
C VAL A 643 8.21 43.09 7.35
N GLU A 644 7.11 42.60 7.92
CA GLU A 644 6.11 41.79 7.23
C GLU A 644 4.94 42.67 6.77
N VAL A 645 4.59 42.58 5.48
CA VAL A 645 3.48 43.32 4.87
C VAL A 645 2.32 42.36 4.60
N SER A 646 1.18 42.65 5.23
CA SER A 646 -0.05 41.87 5.09
C SER A 646 -0.73 42.11 3.74
N LEU A 647 -1.47 41.09 3.29
CA LEU A 647 -2.28 41.14 2.08
C LEU A 647 -3.33 42.25 2.13
N LEU A 648 -3.36 43.14 1.14
CA LEU A 648 -4.41 44.16 0.97
C LEU A 648 -5.67 43.56 0.32
N ARG A 649 -5.50 42.83 -0.79
CA ARG A 649 -6.60 42.15 -1.48
C ARG A 649 -6.15 40.94 -2.29
N MET A 650 -7.03 39.96 -2.43
CA MET A 650 -6.89 38.83 -3.35
C MET A 650 -7.93 38.95 -4.47
N GLY A 651 -7.51 38.72 -5.71
CA GLY A 651 -8.39 38.58 -6.87
C GLY A 651 -8.05 37.31 -7.65
N TYR A 652 -8.93 36.94 -8.58
CA TYR A 652 -8.70 35.79 -9.47
C TYR A 652 -8.41 36.29 -10.88
N VAL A 653 -7.44 35.65 -11.55
CA VAL A 653 -7.01 36.06 -12.90
C VAL A 653 -8.09 35.77 -13.94
N HIS A 654 -8.71 34.59 -13.85
CA HIS A 654 -9.79 34.19 -14.73
C HIS A 654 -11.14 34.39 -14.04
N GLN A 655 -12.03 35.16 -14.68
CA GLN A 655 -13.37 35.48 -14.16
C GLN A 655 -14.50 34.85 -15.00
N THR A 656 -14.21 34.43 -16.24
CA THR A 656 -15.18 33.82 -17.16
C THR A 656 -14.63 32.51 -17.72
N GLU A 657 -15.53 31.59 -18.09
CA GLU A 657 -15.18 30.25 -18.55
C GLU A 657 -14.49 30.25 -19.93
N ASP A 658 -14.84 31.20 -20.81
CA ASP A 658 -14.29 31.33 -22.16
C ASP A 658 -12.78 31.64 -22.20
N ALA A 659 -12.22 32.11 -21.07
CA ALA A 659 -10.80 32.47 -20.95
C ALA A 659 -9.99 31.44 -20.13
N LEU A 660 -10.57 30.30 -19.77
CA LEU A 660 -9.91 29.27 -18.95
C LEU A 660 -9.18 28.24 -19.81
N PRO A 661 -7.89 27.97 -19.55
CA PRO A 661 -7.27 26.73 -19.98
C PRO A 661 -8.08 25.52 -19.47
N PRO A 662 -8.11 24.38 -20.20
CA PRO A 662 -8.94 23.22 -19.84
C PRO A 662 -8.71 22.64 -18.43
N TRP A 663 -7.55 22.92 -17.82
CA TRP A 663 -7.13 22.49 -16.48
C TRP A 663 -7.25 23.57 -15.39
N HIS A 664 -7.74 24.76 -15.74
CA HIS A 664 -8.01 25.84 -14.79
C HIS A 664 -9.49 25.90 -14.43
N TYR A 665 -9.76 26.32 -13.19
CA TYR A 665 -11.09 26.40 -12.61
C TYR A 665 -11.38 27.82 -12.13
N LEU A 666 -12.64 28.24 -12.22
CA LEU A 666 -13.08 29.54 -11.71
C LEU A 666 -13.02 29.58 -10.18
N ALA A 667 -12.87 30.80 -9.66
CA ALA A 667 -13.05 31.09 -8.25
C ALA A 667 -14.35 30.50 -7.68
N ASN A 668 -14.31 29.98 -6.46
CA ASN A 668 -15.47 29.38 -5.78
C ASN A 668 -16.08 28.14 -6.47
N THR A 669 -15.49 27.64 -7.56
CA THR A 669 -15.85 26.33 -8.10
C THR A 669 -15.05 25.23 -7.40
N PRO A 670 -15.65 24.05 -7.18
CA PRO A 670 -14.91 22.91 -6.68
C PRO A 670 -13.78 22.53 -7.65
N ILE A 671 -12.52 22.64 -7.20
CA ILE A 671 -11.33 22.32 -8.00
C ILE A 671 -11.02 20.84 -7.81
N PRO A 672 -11.05 20.01 -8.86
CA PRO A 672 -10.73 18.59 -8.74
C PRO A 672 -9.24 18.38 -8.43
N PRO A 673 -8.84 17.16 -8.04
CA PRO A 673 -7.43 16.81 -7.90
C PRO A 673 -6.62 17.23 -9.13
N LYS A 674 -5.47 17.87 -8.90
CA LYS A 674 -4.59 18.49 -9.91
C LYS A 674 -5.19 19.64 -10.72
N GLY A 675 -6.45 19.99 -10.48
CA GLY A 675 -7.04 21.21 -11.00
C GLY A 675 -6.29 22.44 -10.48
N ARG A 676 -6.21 23.47 -11.34
CA ARG A 676 -5.42 24.67 -11.08
C ARG A 676 -6.32 25.90 -10.95
N ILE A 677 -5.88 26.86 -10.14
CA ILE A 677 -6.48 28.20 -10.05
C ILE A 677 -5.38 29.24 -9.90
N THR A 678 -5.48 30.32 -10.65
CA THR A 678 -4.50 31.42 -10.58
C THR A 678 -5.11 32.61 -9.86
N ALA A 679 -4.45 33.02 -8.78
CA ALA A 679 -4.84 34.13 -7.94
C ALA A 679 -3.80 35.25 -7.99
N ARG A 680 -4.29 36.48 -7.82
CA ARG A 680 -3.50 37.71 -7.78
C ARG A 680 -3.60 38.32 -6.38
N PHE A 681 -2.46 38.47 -5.72
CA PHE A 681 -2.32 39.00 -4.37
C PHE A 681 -1.73 40.41 -4.44
N VAL A 682 -2.38 41.39 -3.83
CA VAL A 682 -1.94 42.78 -3.83
C VAL A 682 -1.55 43.20 -2.42
N TYR A 683 -0.39 43.83 -2.27
CA TYR A 683 0.16 44.30 -1.01
C TYR A 683 0.49 45.80 -1.11
N GLU A 684 0.22 46.55 -0.05
CA GLU A 684 0.59 47.97 0.06
C GLU A 684 1.91 48.09 0.82
N VAL A 685 3.01 48.25 0.08
CA VAL A 685 4.37 48.16 0.66
C VAL A 685 4.96 49.53 0.99
N GLY A 686 4.49 50.58 0.31
CA GLY A 686 4.96 51.95 0.48
C GLY A 686 5.77 52.45 -0.73
N ASP A 687 6.66 53.40 -0.50
CA ASP A 687 7.46 54.02 -1.56
C ASP A 687 8.43 53.04 -2.26
N ASN A 688 9.13 53.51 -3.29
CA ASN A 688 10.05 52.69 -4.06
C ASN A 688 11.16 52.09 -3.18
N SER A 689 11.61 52.81 -2.15
CA SER A 689 12.63 52.30 -1.22
C SER A 689 12.10 51.08 -0.45
N ALA A 690 10.86 51.14 0.03
CA ALA A 690 10.22 50.00 0.70
C ALA A 690 9.99 48.81 -0.25
N GLN A 691 9.64 49.07 -1.51
CA GLN A 691 9.46 48.02 -2.52
C GLN A 691 10.78 47.29 -2.86
N GLN A 692 11.90 48.00 -2.92
CA GLN A 692 13.24 47.42 -3.12
C GLN A 692 13.66 46.49 -1.97
N GLN A 693 13.04 46.60 -0.80
CA GLN A 693 13.30 45.70 0.33
C GLN A 693 12.53 44.38 0.23
N VAL A 694 11.49 44.25 -0.61
CA VAL A 694 10.70 43.01 -0.73
C VAL A 694 11.52 41.92 -1.40
N HIS A 695 11.63 40.76 -0.75
CA HIS A 695 12.47 39.66 -1.22
C HIS A 695 11.84 38.26 -1.05
N MET A 696 10.71 38.16 -0.35
CA MET A 696 10.14 36.87 0.05
C MET A 696 8.63 36.96 0.13
N TRP A 697 7.96 35.89 -0.30
CA TRP A 697 6.54 35.67 -0.14
C TRP A 697 6.29 34.41 0.67
N THR A 698 5.59 34.54 1.79
CA THR A 698 5.20 33.40 2.62
C THR A 698 3.74 33.07 2.35
N VAL A 699 3.48 31.80 2.01
CA VAL A 699 2.13 31.25 1.84
C VAL A 699 1.89 30.24 2.95
N THR A 700 0.92 30.52 3.80
CA THR A 700 0.49 29.67 4.91
C THR A 700 -0.89 29.13 4.61
N GLN A 701 -1.04 27.81 4.56
CA GLN A 701 -2.38 27.23 4.49
C GLN A 701 -3.13 27.47 5.80
N GLN A 702 -4.39 27.88 5.69
CA GLN A 702 -5.35 27.95 6.79
C GLN A 702 -6.25 26.72 6.78
N LEU A 703 -6.31 26.01 7.91
CA LEU A 703 -7.18 24.85 8.09
C LEU A 703 -8.39 25.22 8.94
N PRO A 704 -9.61 24.81 8.55
CA PRO A 704 -10.78 24.99 9.38
C PRO A 704 -10.69 24.07 10.62
N ARG A 705 -10.80 24.66 11.81
CA ARG A 705 -10.92 23.97 13.09
C ARG A 705 -12.25 24.34 13.73
N LEU A 706 -13.03 23.33 14.11
CA LEU A 706 -14.23 23.52 14.92
C LEU A 706 -13.82 23.89 16.34
N GLU A 707 -14.22 25.07 16.79
CA GLU A 707 -14.07 25.52 18.17
C GLU A 707 -15.46 25.94 18.68
N GLY A 708 -16.13 25.00 19.36
CA GLY A 708 -17.56 25.10 19.66
C GLY A 708 -18.41 24.94 18.38
N LEU A 709 -19.35 25.87 18.15
CA LEU A 709 -20.21 25.92 16.96
C LEU A 709 -19.69 26.85 15.85
N LYS A 710 -18.48 27.42 16.01
CA LYS A 710 -17.89 28.34 15.03
C LYS A 710 -16.69 27.68 14.36
N ILE A 711 -16.55 27.87 13.05
CA ILE A 711 -15.36 27.48 12.30
C ILE A 711 -14.34 28.60 12.45
N LYS A 712 -13.20 28.30 13.09
CA LYS A 712 -12.01 29.17 13.07
C LYS A 712 -10.96 28.58 12.14
N TYR A 713 -10.23 29.45 11.47
CA TYR A 713 -9.11 29.05 10.62
C TYR A 713 -7.81 29.14 11.43
N VAL A 714 -6.98 28.09 11.37
CA VAL A 714 -5.69 28.03 12.05
C VAL A 714 -4.56 27.83 11.04
N ASP A 715 -3.41 28.44 11.31
CA ASP A 715 -2.20 28.30 10.51
C ASP A 715 -1.75 26.83 10.46
N GLY A 716 -1.64 26.29 9.23
CA GLY A 716 -1.08 25.00 8.91
C GLY A 716 0.34 25.11 8.34
N LYS A 717 0.67 24.30 7.34
CA LYS A 717 2.00 24.35 6.70
C LYS A 717 2.22 25.70 5.99
N SER A 718 3.43 26.23 6.11
CA SER A 718 3.87 27.43 5.40
C SER A 718 5.00 27.10 4.42
N VAL A 719 5.04 27.80 3.29
CA VAL A 719 6.19 27.82 2.39
C VAL A 719 6.66 29.25 2.15
N ARG A 720 7.97 29.41 2.01
CA ARG A 720 8.63 30.68 1.70
C ARG A 720 9.16 30.61 0.28
N ILE A 721 8.75 31.56 -0.54
CA ILE A 721 9.11 31.63 -1.96
C ILE A 721 9.92 32.92 -2.16
N PRO A 722 11.18 32.82 -2.59
CA PRO A 722 11.97 33.99 -2.95
C PRO A 722 11.28 34.78 -4.08
N LEU A 723 11.30 36.10 -3.97
CA LEU A 723 10.76 36.98 -5.01
C LEU A 723 11.92 37.65 -5.79
N PRO A 724 11.76 37.86 -7.11
CA PRO A 724 12.59 38.80 -7.85
C PRO A 724 12.56 40.17 -7.17
N THR A 725 13.69 40.86 -7.00
CA THR A 725 13.74 42.13 -6.27
C THR A 725 13.70 43.33 -7.21
N LEU A 726 13.10 44.44 -6.79
CA LEU A 726 13.22 45.70 -7.52
C LEU A 726 14.62 46.28 -7.31
N GLY A 727 15.40 46.41 -8.38
CA GLY A 727 16.74 47.03 -8.35
C GLY A 727 16.69 48.55 -8.19
N ALA A 728 17.84 49.15 -7.89
CA ALA A 728 17.97 50.61 -7.72
C ALA A 728 17.55 51.41 -8.96
N GLY A 729 17.69 50.82 -10.16
CA GLY A 729 17.26 51.40 -11.44
C GLY A 729 15.80 51.14 -11.82
N GLY A 730 14.97 50.60 -10.92
CA GLY A 730 13.55 50.29 -11.18
C GLY A 730 13.32 49.07 -12.08
N ARG A 731 14.36 48.29 -12.37
CA ARG A 731 14.26 47.01 -13.09
C ARG A 731 14.08 45.86 -12.11
N ILE A 732 13.27 44.88 -12.48
CA ILE A 732 13.12 43.63 -11.72
C ILE A 732 14.36 42.78 -11.96
N GLU A 733 15.09 42.48 -10.90
CA GLU A 733 16.27 41.63 -10.91
C GLU A 733 15.84 40.21 -10.51
N ALA A 734 16.36 39.20 -11.22
CA ALA A 734 16.09 37.80 -10.88
C ALA A 734 16.45 37.53 -9.41
N PRO A 735 15.78 36.58 -8.74
CA PRO A 735 16.12 36.23 -7.37
C PRO A 735 17.61 35.90 -7.32
N ALA A 736 18.38 36.57 -6.46
CA ALA A 736 19.75 36.17 -6.22
C ALA A 736 19.73 34.72 -5.72
N GLU A 737 20.14 33.77 -6.56
CA GLU A 737 20.32 32.37 -6.16
C GLU A 737 21.35 32.33 -5.03
N SER A 738 20.85 32.36 -3.81
CA SER A 738 21.59 32.01 -2.62
C SER A 738 20.75 30.99 -1.88
N LEU A 739 20.82 29.74 -2.36
CA LEU A 739 20.82 28.62 -1.41
C LEU A 739 21.90 28.95 -0.36
N PRO A 740 21.67 28.65 0.94
CA PRO A 740 22.72 28.82 1.92
C PRO A 740 23.93 28.04 1.44
N GLU A 741 25.02 28.74 1.20
CA GLU A 741 26.32 28.24 0.78
C GLU A 741 26.64 26.97 1.61
N ILE A 742 26.56 25.78 1.00
CA ILE A 742 27.05 24.53 1.62
C ILE A 742 28.56 24.70 1.70
N ARG A 743 29.06 25.16 2.86
CA ARG A 743 30.49 25.38 3.06
C ARG A 743 31.23 24.05 3.04
N GLY A 744 31.96 23.79 1.96
CA GLY A 744 32.81 22.60 1.81
C GLY A 744 33.99 22.64 2.80
N GLY A 745 34.13 21.58 3.61
CA GLY A 745 35.32 21.39 4.44
C GLY A 745 36.35 20.51 3.71
N GLY A 746 37.58 21.01 3.55
CA GLY A 746 38.71 20.18 3.09
C GLY A 746 39.25 19.27 4.20
N LEU A 747 40.03 18.26 3.82
CA LEU A 747 40.73 17.39 4.77
C LEU A 747 41.62 18.20 5.74
N GLY A 748 41.47 17.99 7.05
CA GLY A 748 42.19 18.78 8.05
C GLY A 748 41.74 20.25 8.15
N GLY A 749 40.65 20.63 7.49
CA GLY A 749 40.10 21.98 7.44
C GLY A 749 39.38 22.43 8.72
N ALA A 750 38.71 23.58 8.66
CA ALA A 750 37.91 24.09 9.78
C ALA A 750 36.67 23.21 10.04
N PHE A 751 36.12 23.30 11.25
CA PHE A 751 34.84 22.68 11.60
C PHE A 751 33.70 23.24 10.74
N THR A 752 33.04 22.38 9.96
CA THR A 752 31.83 22.74 9.19
C THR A 752 30.58 22.45 10.01
N LEU A 753 29.67 23.41 10.11
CA LEU A 753 28.40 23.25 10.83
C LEU A 753 27.45 22.35 10.03
N ALA A 754 26.94 21.29 10.66
CA ALA A 754 25.95 20.37 10.10
C ALA A 754 24.86 20.10 11.16
N GLY A 755 23.83 20.94 11.12
CA GLY A 755 22.75 20.92 12.11
C GLY A 755 23.23 21.36 13.49
N ARG A 756 23.08 20.49 14.50
CA ARG A 756 23.45 20.77 15.91
C ARG A 756 24.93 20.49 16.23
N MET A 757 25.65 19.91 15.29
CA MET A 757 27.03 19.47 15.45
C MET A 757 27.89 20.16 14.40
N SER A 758 29.18 20.32 14.68
CA SER A 758 30.17 20.61 13.65
C SER A 758 31.07 19.41 13.45
N TYR A 759 31.49 19.19 12.21
CA TYR A 759 32.42 18.11 11.88
C TYR A 759 33.66 18.65 11.18
N ARG A 760 34.79 17.99 11.42
CA ARG A 760 36.02 18.15 10.66
C ARG A 760 36.48 16.75 10.26
N VAL A 761 36.79 16.54 8.99
CA VAL A 761 37.39 15.27 8.55
C VAL A 761 38.89 15.27 8.88
N ASP A 762 39.32 14.26 9.63
CA ASP A 762 40.71 14.11 10.06
C ASP A 762 41.48 13.16 9.13
N ALA A 763 40.86 12.08 8.64
CA ALA A 763 41.45 11.15 7.68
C ALA A 763 40.40 10.34 6.91
N ALA A 764 40.75 9.81 5.73
CA ALA A 764 39.93 8.87 4.98
C ALA A 764 40.80 7.88 4.19
N GLY A 765 40.46 6.58 4.17
CA GLY A 765 41.21 5.58 3.39
C GLY A 765 40.86 4.13 3.73
N ARG A 766 41.44 3.17 3.00
CA ARG A 766 41.22 1.72 3.23
C ARG A 766 42.17 1.15 4.28
N ARG A 767 41.66 0.24 5.11
CA ARG A 767 42.44 -0.48 6.13
C ARG A 767 42.78 -1.91 5.69
N GLY A 768 44.00 -2.15 5.20
CA GLY A 768 44.49 -3.52 5.01
C GLY A 768 44.41 -4.07 3.58
N GLY A 769 44.36 -3.20 2.57
CA GLY A 769 44.51 -3.58 1.16
C GLY A 769 43.42 -3.02 0.25
N PRO A 770 43.48 -3.32 -1.06
CA PRO A 770 42.55 -2.78 -2.07
C PRO A 770 41.09 -3.18 -1.85
N THR A 771 40.85 -4.33 -1.18
CA THR A 771 39.53 -4.90 -0.93
C THR A 771 38.96 -4.54 0.44
N ALA A 772 39.74 -3.89 1.30
CA ALA A 772 39.30 -3.55 2.65
C ALA A 772 38.26 -2.42 2.67
N PRO A 773 37.40 -2.34 3.71
CA PRO A 773 36.48 -1.22 3.90
C PRO A 773 37.18 0.14 3.83
N ILE A 774 36.45 1.16 3.36
CA ILE A 774 36.90 2.55 3.48
C ILE A 774 36.51 3.05 4.87
N GLU A 775 37.46 3.61 5.60
CA GLU A 775 37.25 4.28 6.89
C GLU A 775 37.33 5.80 6.69
N VAL A 776 36.44 6.55 7.34
CA VAL A 776 36.52 8.02 7.42
C VAL A 776 36.53 8.45 8.88
N ALA A 777 37.69 8.93 9.34
CA ALA A 777 37.86 9.48 10.69
C ALA A 777 37.52 10.97 10.68
N LEU A 778 36.66 11.38 11.61
CA LEU A 778 36.21 12.76 11.74
C LEU A 778 36.07 13.16 13.21
N THR A 779 36.36 14.42 13.50
CA THR A 779 36.16 15.03 14.81
C THR A 779 34.81 15.73 14.79
N ALA A 780 33.93 15.33 15.70
CA ALA A 780 32.65 15.96 15.93
C ALA A 780 32.73 16.90 17.14
N ARG A 781 32.10 18.07 17.03
CA ARG A 781 31.98 19.07 18.10
C ARG A 781 30.52 19.40 18.33
N ASN A 782 30.06 19.34 19.58
CA ASN A 782 28.71 19.78 19.92
C ASN A 782 28.65 21.31 19.99
N ASN A 783 27.78 21.94 19.21
CA ASN A 783 27.61 23.40 19.22
C ASN A 783 26.42 23.87 20.06
N THR A 784 25.68 22.94 20.67
CA THR A 784 24.49 23.24 21.47
C THR A 784 24.79 23.24 22.96
N GLU A 785 23.96 23.92 23.75
CA GLU A 785 24.09 23.94 25.22
C GLU A 785 23.70 22.61 25.87
N LYS A 786 22.97 21.76 25.16
CA LYS A 786 22.55 20.44 25.64
C LYS A 786 23.61 19.41 25.30
N SER A 787 23.83 18.46 26.21
CA SER A 787 24.68 17.31 25.92
C SER A 787 24.12 16.51 24.74
N MET A 788 24.95 16.24 23.73
CA MET A 788 24.57 15.54 22.50
C MET A 788 25.38 14.25 22.36
N SER A 789 24.70 13.12 22.21
CA SER A 789 25.36 11.84 21.93
C SER A 789 25.65 11.71 20.42
N LEU A 790 26.85 11.26 20.09
CA LEU A 790 27.28 11.01 18.70
C LEU A 790 26.39 9.99 17.97
N GLN A 791 25.83 9.03 18.70
CA GLN A 791 25.03 7.94 18.14
C GLN A 791 23.56 8.36 17.90
N THR A 792 23.12 9.48 18.51
CA THR A 792 21.77 10.05 18.36
C THR A 792 21.76 11.31 17.49
N ALA A 793 22.88 11.64 16.86
CA ALA A 793 22.91 12.76 15.92
C ALA A 793 21.95 12.42 14.76
N TYR A 794 21.02 13.32 14.46
CA TYR A 794 20.05 13.21 13.34
C TYR A 794 20.71 13.20 11.95
N ASN A 795 22.02 12.97 11.89
CA ASN A 795 22.81 13.07 10.69
C ASN A 795 23.10 11.66 10.15
N THR A 796 22.81 11.46 8.87
CA THR A 796 23.25 10.29 8.11
C THR A 796 24.50 10.65 7.31
N PHE A 797 25.41 9.70 7.15
CA PHE A 797 26.68 9.89 6.45
C PHE A 797 26.71 9.04 5.19
N VAL A 798 27.00 9.68 4.06
CA VAL A 798 27.08 9.02 2.75
C VAL A 798 28.43 9.32 2.14
N LEU A 799 29.18 8.29 1.78
CA LEU A 799 30.45 8.42 1.07
C LEU A 799 30.17 8.40 -0.44
N ILE A 800 30.70 9.37 -1.18
CA ILE A 800 30.75 9.33 -2.64
C ILE A 800 32.14 8.84 -3.04
N GLY A 801 32.18 7.71 -3.75
CA GLY A 801 33.42 7.15 -4.29
C GLY A 801 33.96 7.93 -5.49
N SER A 802 35.19 7.64 -5.90
CA SER A 802 35.80 8.18 -7.12
C SER A 802 35.08 7.76 -8.41
N ASP A 803 34.20 6.76 -8.32
CA ASP A 803 33.29 6.31 -9.37
C ASP A 803 31.95 7.09 -9.40
N GLY A 804 31.74 8.02 -8.46
CA GLY A 804 30.50 8.80 -8.35
C GLY A 804 29.34 8.07 -7.67
N VAL A 805 29.55 6.83 -7.18
CA VAL A 805 28.52 6.03 -6.51
C VAL A 805 28.42 6.41 -5.03
N GLU A 806 27.20 6.42 -4.49
CA GLU A 806 26.94 6.60 -3.06
C GLU A 806 27.12 5.27 -2.31
N TYR A 807 27.87 5.32 -1.20
CA TYR A 807 28.13 4.21 -0.30
C TYR A 807 27.65 4.58 1.11
N GLU A 808 26.81 3.72 1.67
CA GLU A 808 26.31 3.88 3.03
C GLU A 808 27.32 3.34 4.05
N THR A 809 27.36 3.99 5.22
CA THR A 809 28.08 3.45 6.39
C THR A 809 27.39 2.18 6.87
N ASP A 810 28.12 1.30 7.57
CA ASP A 810 27.55 0.10 8.21
C ASP A 810 26.60 0.37 9.39
N GLY A 811 26.28 1.64 9.65
CA GLY A 811 25.42 2.09 10.74
C GLY A 811 26.09 2.15 12.11
N ASN A 812 27.36 1.72 12.23
CA ASN A 812 28.10 1.74 13.48
C ASN A 812 28.97 2.99 13.60
N ASN A 813 29.16 3.44 14.84
CA ASN A 813 30.17 4.45 15.14
C ASN A 813 31.36 3.75 15.78
N TYR A 814 32.53 4.05 15.26
CA TYR A 814 33.78 3.56 15.82
C TYR A 814 34.53 4.72 16.45
N GLY A 815 35.40 4.44 17.41
CA GLY A 815 36.26 5.43 18.02
C GLY A 815 37.38 5.78 17.06
N ARG A 816 38.57 5.25 17.32
CA ARG A 816 39.79 5.67 16.62
C ARG A 816 40.02 4.95 15.28
N SER A 817 39.32 3.84 15.03
CA SER A 817 39.39 3.06 13.78
C SER A 817 38.20 2.12 13.70
N GLY A 818 37.93 1.51 12.55
CA GLY A 818 36.91 0.46 12.39
C GLY A 818 37.06 -0.78 13.30
N ALA A 819 38.17 -0.92 14.03
CA ALA A 819 38.36 -1.97 15.04
C ALA A 819 38.04 -1.53 16.48
N ASP A 820 37.79 -0.24 16.69
CA ASP A 820 37.50 0.35 18.00
C ASP A 820 36.00 0.64 18.09
N ALA A 821 35.16 -0.40 18.17
CA ALA A 821 33.71 -0.22 18.19
C ALA A 821 33.28 0.62 19.41
N MET A 822 32.66 1.78 19.16
CA MET A 822 32.14 2.61 20.25
C MET A 822 30.81 2.04 20.74
N LYS A 823 30.85 1.34 21.87
CA LYS A 823 29.66 0.68 22.47
C LYS A 823 28.64 1.65 23.10
N ARG A 824 28.94 2.95 23.20
CA ARG A 824 28.00 4.02 23.60
C ARG A 824 28.28 5.29 22.83
N GLY A 825 27.24 5.99 22.39
CA GLY A 825 27.39 7.37 21.94
C GLY A 825 27.90 8.25 23.10
N ARG A 826 29.17 8.64 23.01
CA ARG A 826 29.80 9.56 23.97
C ARG A 826 28.97 10.85 23.99
N PRO A 827 28.34 11.21 25.12
CA PRO A 827 27.68 12.49 25.24
C PRO A 827 28.75 13.58 25.21
N LEU A 828 28.65 14.49 24.25
CA LEU A 828 29.49 15.67 24.16
C LEU A 828 28.78 16.83 24.83
N GLN A 829 29.42 17.45 25.82
CA GLN A 829 28.99 18.75 26.33
C GLN A 829 29.21 19.85 25.29
N ARG A 830 28.66 21.05 25.52
CA ARG A 830 28.88 22.20 24.64
C ARG A 830 30.37 22.41 24.38
N ASN A 831 30.74 22.51 23.12
CA ASN A 831 32.11 22.65 22.61
C ASN A 831 33.05 21.45 22.84
N GLU A 832 32.58 20.38 23.49
CA GLU A 832 33.35 19.15 23.61
C GLU A 832 33.50 18.48 22.25
N GLN A 833 34.68 17.87 22.04
CA GLN A 833 35.05 17.20 20.81
C GLN A 833 35.28 15.71 21.05
N ALA A 834 34.91 14.90 20.06
CA ALA A 834 35.31 13.51 20.00
C ALA A 834 35.58 13.08 18.57
N VAL A 835 36.58 12.21 18.42
CA VAL A 835 36.90 11.53 17.18
C VAL A 835 35.94 10.35 17.04
N LEU A 836 35.36 10.21 15.85
CA LEU A 836 34.63 9.02 15.43
C LEU A 836 35.16 8.57 14.08
N THR A 837 35.11 7.27 13.84
CA THR A 837 35.44 6.65 12.55
C THR A 837 34.16 6.01 11.99
N LEU A 838 33.87 6.32 10.73
CA LEU A 838 32.79 5.72 9.94
C LEU A 838 33.38 4.62 9.06
N VAL A 839 32.70 3.48 8.95
CA VAL A 839 33.15 2.35 8.13
C VAL A 839 32.17 2.11 6.99
N PHE A 840 32.71 2.07 5.76
CA PHE A 840 31.98 1.82 4.53
C PHE A 840 32.43 0.46 3.97
N PRO A 841 31.65 -0.62 4.19
CA PRO A 841 32.14 -2.00 4.02
C PRO A 841 32.13 -2.51 2.57
N ARG A 842 31.35 -1.89 1.67
CA ARG A 842 31.10 -2.39 0.29
C ARG A 842 31.69 -1.59 -0.90
N PRO A 843 32.63 -0.63 -0.77
CA PRO A 843 33.28 -0.04 -1.94
C PRO A 843 34.14 -1.07 -2.73
N PRO A 844 33.91 -1.28 -4.05
CA PRO A 844 34.70 -2.19 -4.89
C PRO A 844 36.21 -1.92 -4.85
N ALA A 845 37.03 -2.93 -5.10
CA ALA A 845 38.48 -2.77 -5.17
C ALA A 845 38.87 -1.72 -6.23
N GLY A 846 39.59 -0.68 -5.83
CA GLY A 846 39.98 0.44 -6.70
C GLY A 846 39.18 1.74 -6.50
N VAL A 847 38.01 1.69 -5.84
CA VAL A 847 37.27 2.91 -5.49
C VAL A 847 37.97 3.62 -4.33
N THR A 848 38.28 4.90 -4.52
CA THR A 848 38.86 5.79 -3.49
C THR A 848 37.78 6.74 -2.96
N PRO A 849 37.86 7.19 -1.69
CA PRO A 849 36.91 8.15 -1.15
C PRO A 849 37.05 9.51 -1.84
N ALA A 850 36.00 10.02 -2.47
CA ALA A 850 36.00 11.34 -3.13
C ALA A 850 35.36 12.41 -2.26
N ARG A 851 34.15 12.16 -1.72
CA ARG A 851 33.41 13.13 -0.89
C ARG A 851 32.65 12.45 0.25
N LEU A 852 32.45 13.14 1.36
CA LEU A 852 31.54 12.74 2.44
C LEU A 852 30.39 13.74 2.53
N LEU A 853 29.16 13.25 2.39
CA LEU A 853 27.95 14.02 2.63
C LEU A 853 27.42 13.74 4.03
N VAL A 854 27.05 14.82 4.73
CA VAL A 854 26.32 14.76 5.99
C VAL A 854 24.90 15.23 5.70
N LYS A 855 23.92 14.33 5.78
CA LYS A 855 22.50 14.61 5.51
C LYS A 855 21.72 14.63 6.83
N SER A 856 20.65 15.42 6.93
CA SER A 856 19.68 15.38 8.04
C SER A 856 18.28 15.33 7.45
N GLN A 857 17.49 14.30 7.78
CA GLN A 857 16.17 14.05 7.15
C GLN A 857 16.25 14.15 5.61
N ASP A 858 17.24 13.48 5.02
CA ASP A 858 17.52 13.43 3.58
C ASP A 858 17.97 14.74 2.90
N ALA A 859 18.02 15.86 3.63
CA ALA A 859 18.59 17.11 3.13
C ALA A 859 20.12 17.17 3.38
N PRO A 860 20.95 17.49 2.38
CA PRO A 860 22.39 17.68 2.58
C PRO A 860 22.66 18.91 3.45
N MET A 861 23.39 18.71 4.55
CA MET A 861 23.73 19.75 5.53
C MET A 861 25.18 20.22 5.40
N ALA A 862 26.10 19.31 5.07
CA ALA A 862 27.50 19.60 4.85
C ALA A 862 28.13 18.61 3.87
N GLU A 863 29.18 19.05 3.19
CA GLU A 863 29.97 18.25 2.26
C GLU A 863 31.46 18.41 2.57
N PHE A 864 32.20 17.31 2.50
CA PHE A 864 33.65 17.28 2.68
C PHE A 864 34.33 16.63 1.49
N TYR A 865 35.43 17.23 1.02
CA TYR A 865 36.23 16.69 -0.08
C TYR A 865 37.40 15.87 0.48
N LEU A 866 37.52 14.61 0.06
CA LEU A 866 38.39 13.60 0.66
C LEU A 866 39.65 13.25 -0.16
N ALA A 867 39.82 13.87 -1.33
CA ALA A 867 40.93 13.58 -2.23
C ALA A 867 42.30 13.84 -1.57
N GLY A 868 43.18 12.83 -1.57
CA GLY A 868 44.58 12.96 -1.13
C GLY A 868 44.86 12.71 0.36
N ALA A 869 43.94 12.09 1.11
CA ALA A 869 44.10 11.89 2.55
C ALA A 869 45.10 10.78 2.95
N PRO A 870 46.11 11.07 3.80
CA PRO A 870 46.97 10.03 4.37
C PRO A 870 46.37 9.39 5.63
N LEU A 871 46.50 8.06 5.77
CA LEU A 871 46.21 7.35 7.01
C LEU A 871 47.43 7.46 7.96
N LYS A 872 47.40 8.36 8.94
CA LYS A 872 48.35 8.34 10.07
C LYS A 872 47.65 7.94 11.37
N ARG A 873 48.11 6.84 11.97
CA ARG A 873 47.68 6.34 13.29
C ARG A 873 48.19 7.22 14.43
N PRO A 874 47.39 7.54 15.46
CA PRO A 874 47.91 7.84 16.79
C PRO A 874 48.01 6.54 17.63
N THR A 875 49.21 6.21 18.13
CA THR A 875 49.48 5.04 19.01
C THR A 875 49.25 5.35 20.49
N TYR A 876 48.51 4.50 21.23
CA TYR A 876 48.35 4.57 22.70
C TYR A 876 48.18 3.18 23.36
N ALA A 877 48.44 3.13 24.68
CA ALA A 877 48.74 1.97 25.53
C ALA A 877 47.54 1.07 25.95
N PRO A 878 47.77 -0.22 26.28
CA PRO A 878 46.75 -1.20 26.65
C PRO A 878 46.15 -1.00 28.06
N LEU A 879 44.92 -1.48 28.26
CA LEU A 879 44.17 -1.41 29.53
C LEU A 879 44.69 -2.41 30.60
N PRO A 880 44.49 -2.13 31.90
CA PRO A 880 45.01 -2.96 32.99
C PRO A 880 44.28 -4.30 33.11
N GLN A 881 45.04 -5.38 33.32
CA GLN A 881 44.53 -6.74 33.57
C GLN A 881 44.08 -6.89 35.05
N ALA A 882 42.98 -7.61 35.27
CA ALA A 882 42.54 -8.00 36.61
C ALA A 882 43.00 -9.43 36.96
N PRO A 883 43.42 -9.70 38.21
CA PRO A 883 43.81 -11.04 38.64
C PRO A 883 42.61 -11.81 39.22
N GLY A 884 42.24 -12.93 38.58
CA GLY A 884 41.31 -13.93 39.14
C GLY A 884 40.44 -14.59 38.07
N GLY A 885 40.71 -15.87 37.77
CA GLY A 885 39.97 -16.63 36.77
C GLY A 885 39.22 -17.84 37.30
N VAL A 886 38.15 -18.18 36.58
CA VAL A 886 37.22 -19.27 36.87
C VAL A 886 37.36 -20.32 35.77
N ALA A 887 37.34 -21.61 36.09
CA ALA A 887 37.50 -22.68 35.09
C ALA A 887 36.27 -22.80 34.15
N ALA A 888 36.49 -23.33 32.94
CA ALA A 888 35.43 -23.64 31.98
C ALA A 888 34.35 -24.53 32.61
N GLY A 889 33.08 -24.30 32.29
CA GLY A 889 31.97 -25.05 32.86
C GLY A 889 31.57 -24.68 34.30
N GLN A 890 32.33 -23.84 35.00
CA GLN A 890 31.90 -23.30 36.29
C GLN A 890 30.87 -22.19 36.09
N VAL A 891 29.81 -22.23 36.89
CA VAL A 891 28.77 -21.21 36.88
C VAL A 891 29.25 -19.99 37.66
N VAL A 892 29.28 -18.85 37.00
CA VAL A 892 29.64 -17.56 37.57
C VAL A 892 28.37 -16.75 37.77
N LYS A 893 28.12 -16.33 39.01
CA LYS A 893 27.02 -15.41 39.30
C LYS A 893 27.44 -13.98 38.99
N LEU A 894 26.90 -13.40 37.93
CA LEU A 894 26.90 -11.96 37.71
C LEU A 894 25.74 -11.34 38.50
N ASN A 895 25.62 -10.01 38.60
CA ASN A 895 24.68 -9.39 39.55
C ASN A 895 23.26 -9.93 39.39
N THR A 896 22.84 -10.14 38.14
CA THR A 896 21.44 -10.39 37.83
C THR A 896 21.16 -11.70 37.10
N PHE A 897 22.19 -12.46 36.73
CA PHE A 897 22.08 -13.77 36.12
C PHE A 897 23.37 -14.56 36.33
N GLN A 898 23.25 -15.87 36.26
CA GLN A 898 24.35 -16.80 36.21
C GLN A 898 24.78 -16.99 34.76
N VAL A 899 26.09 -17.08 34.54
CA VAL A 899 26.68 -17.38 33.23
C VAL A 899 27.67 -18.51 33.34
N ARG A 900 27.76 -19.31 32.29
CA ARG A 900 28.74 -20.38 32.15
C ARG A 900 29.22 -20.43 30.71
N LEU A 901 30.52 -20.42 30.50
CA LEU A 901 31.07 -20.84 29.20
C LEU A 901 30.91 -22.35 29.07
N ILE A 902 30.20 -22.78 28.04
CA ILE A 902 29.93 -24.19 27.75
C ILE A 902 31.01 -24.74 26.83
N SER A 903 31.33 -24.04 25.75
CA SER A 903 32.38 -24.44 24.81
C SER A 903 32.98 -23.23 24.09
N LEU A 904 34.20 -23.40 23.55
CA LEU A 904 34.88 -22.45 22.68
C LEU A 904 35.49 -23.23 21.52
N ASN A 905 34.97 -23.03 20.31
CA ASN A 905 35.28 -23.81 19.12
C ASN A 905 35.74 -22.90 17.98
N ARG A 906 36.40 -23.46 16.97
CA ARG A 906 36.60 -22.75 15.69
C ARG A 906 35.42 -22.99 14.77
N GLY A 907 34.94 -21.92 14.13
CA GLY A 907 34.01 -21.99 13.01
C GLY A 907 34.72 -22.36 11.71
N ASP A 908 33.93 -22.56 10.64
CA ASP A 908 34.42 -23.02 9.33
C ASP A 908 35.39 -22.05 8.64
N ASP A 909 35.35 -20.76 9.00
CA ASP A 909 36.26 -19.73 8.49
C ASP A 909 37.52 -19.54 9.38
N GLY A 910 37.66 -20.37 10.42
CA GLY A 910 38.75 -20.33 11.37
C GLY A 910 38.56 -19.35 12.53
N ASP A 911 37.56 -18.48 12.54
CA ASP A 911 37.28 -17.61 13.68
C ASP A 911 36.78 -18.41 14.89
N TRP A 912 37.02 -17.90 16.09
CA TRP A 912 36.53 -18.47 17.33
C TRP A 912 35.06 -18.16 17.56
N GLU A 913 34.35 -19.13 18.14
CA GLU A 913 32.96 -19.05 18.54
C GLU A 913 32.80 -19.67 19.93
N ALA A 914 32.06 -19.03 20.83
CA ALA A 914 31.78 -19.54 22.16
C ALA A 914 30.29 -19.87 22.33
N VAL A 915 29.99 -21.01 22.93
CA VAL A 915 28.64 -21.31 23.44
C VAL A 915 28.59 -20.93 24.91
N VAL A 916 27.62 -20.08 25.25
CA VAL A 916 27.46 -19.47 26.57
C VAL A 916 26.07 -19.82 27.10
N GLY A 917 26.01 -20.37 28.31
CA GLY A 917 24.77 -20.63 29.04
C GLY A 917 24.44 -19.48 29.98
N PHE A 918 23.22 -18.97 29.91
CA PHE A 918 22.68 -17.92 30.77
C PHE A 918 21.50 -18.44 31.59
N LYS A 919 21.47 -18.19 32.89
CA LYS A 919 20.41 -18.65 33.80
C LYS A 919 20.03 -17.58 34.82
N VAL A 920 18.75 -17.48 35.20
CA VAL A 920 18.26 -16.56 36.25
C VAL A 920 17.76 -17.37 37.45
N ASP A 921 18.12 -16.93 38.66
CA ASP A 921 17.82 -17.65 39.91
C ASP A 921 16.39 -17.46 40.45
N SER A 922 15.66 -16.40 40.09
CA SER A 922 14.32 -16.15 40.67
C SER A 922 13.31 -15.41 39.78
N GLY A 923 12.12 -16.04 39.67
CA GLY A 923 10.76 -15.47 39.63
C GLY A 923 10.31 -14.59 38.46
N LEU A 924 11.17 -13.78 37.87
CA LEU A 924 10.80 -12.85 36.81
C LEU A 924 11.66 -13.06 35.58
N MET A 925 11.00 -13.07 34.41
CA MET A 925 11.71 -13.10 33.14
C MET A 925 12.65 -11.91 33.04
N LYS A 926 13.89 -12.15 32.61
CA LYS A 926 14.89 -11.10 32.46
C LYS A 926 15.31 -10.96 31.01
N LYS A 927 15.10 -9.76 30.48
CA LYS A 927 15.63 -9.35 29.19
C LYS A 927 17.12 -8.99 29.35
N ILE A 928 17.96 -9.62 28.54
CA ILE A 928 19.36 -9.26 28.32
C ILE A 928 19.45 -8.77 26.89
N VAL A 929 19.89 -7.52 26.67
CA VAL A 929 20.27 -7.08 25.33
C VAL A 929 21.77 -7.27 25.15
N GLU A 930 22.23 -7.35 23.90
CA GLU A 930 23.67 -7.45 23.58
C GLU A 930 24.52 -6.47 24.41
N SER A 931 24.11 -5.20 24.47
CA SER A 931 24.84 -4.16 25.22
C SER A 931 24.96 -4.39 26.72
N ASP A 932 24.21 -5.33 27.31
CA ASP A 932 24.30 -5.66 28.73
C ASP A 932 25.51 -6.56 29.04
N ILE A 933 26.14 -7.18 28.04
CA ILE A 933 27.23 -8.14 28.22
C ILE A 933 28.37 -7.84 27.26
N ASP A 934 29.58 -7.66 27.79
CA ASP A 934 30.81 -7.64 26.98
C ASP A 934 31.50 -8.99 27.10
N ILE A 935 31.70 -9.65 25.95
CA ILE A 935 32.40 -10.93 25.86
C ILE A 935 33.64 -10.72 25.00
N SER A 936 34.80 -11.14 25.51
CA SER A 936 36.05 -11.12 24.74
C SER A 936 36.88 -12.37 24.98
N ILE A 937 37.69 -12.70 23.99
CA ILE A 937 38.79 -13.66 24.10
C ILE A 937 40.11 -12.90 23.96
N SER A 938 41.16 -13.35 24.66
CA SER A 938 42.49 -12.79 24.50
C SER A 938 43.57 -13.87 24.49
N ASP A 939 44.65 -13.64 23.76
CA ASP A 939 45.84 -14.51 23.78
C ASP A 939 46.78 -14.19 24.96
N ALA A 940 47.87 -14.95 25.07
CA ALA A 940 48.88 -14.77 26.11
C ALA A 940 49.63 -13.42 26.03
N ASN A 941 49.59 -12.75 24.87
CA ASN A 941 50.21 -11.43 24.66
C ASN A 941 49.24 -10.27 24.99
N GLY A 942 47.99 -10.59 25.33
CA GLY A 942 46.94 -9.60 25.61
C GLY A 942 46.27 -9.05 24.35
N GLU A 943 46.50 -9.64 23.18
CA GLU A 943 45.70 -9.34 21.99
C GLU A 943 44.28 -9.87 22.22
N ALA A 944 43.27 -9.02 22.09
CA ALA A 944 41.89 -9.37 22.37
C ALA A 944 40.99 -9.26 21.14
N ARG A 945 39.91 -10.05 21.13
CA ARG A 945 38.79 -9.95 20.19
C ARG A 945 37.49 -9.96 20.97
N HIS A 946 36.59 -9.04 20.63
CA HIS A 946 35.26 -8.96 21.23
C HIS A 946 34.26 -9.73 20.38
N ALA A 947 33.25 -10.31 21.04
CA ALA A 947 32.16 -10.93 20.34
C ALA A 947 31.40 -9.87 19.51
N LEU A 948 31.00 -10.23 18.29
CA LEU A 948 30.11 -9.42 17.48
C LEU A 948 28.72 -9.38 18.11
N GLY A 949 28.03 -8.26 17.92
CA GLY A 949 26.85 -7.87 18.68
C GLY A 949 25.57 -8.69 18.55
N ASN A 950 25.65 -9.91 18.02
CA ASN A 950 24.47 -10.75 17.84
C ASN A 950 24.62 -12.04 18.62
N PHE A 951 23.51 -12.52 19.18
CA PHE A 951 23.40 -13.86 19.70
C PHE A 951 22.94 -14.80 18.59
N TYR A 952 23.58 -15.95 18.47
CA TYR A 952 23.25 -17.02 17.54
C TYR A 952 22.66 -18.20 18.33
N LEU A 953 21.83 -19.03 17.70
CA LEU A 953 21.38 -20.27 18.32
C LEU A 953 22.59 -21.17 18.58
N ALA A 954 22.61 -21.84 19.74
CA ALA A 954 23.74 -22.69 20.13
C ALA A 954 23.99 -23.85 19.15
N ASP A 955 22.92 -24.38 18.56
CA ASP A 955 22.95 -25.57 17.69
C ASP A 955 22.88 -25.25 16.19
N ASP A 956 22.66 -23.98 15.83
CA ASP A 956 22.63 -23.55 14.43
C ASP A 956 24.01 -23.06 14.04
N LEU A 957 24.70 -23.78 13.15
CA LEU A 957 26.02 -23.39 12.65
C LEU A 957 25.96 -22.22 11.66
N SER A 958 24.80 -21.98 11.02
CA SER A 958 24.63 -20.83 10.16
C SER A 958 24.70 -19.57 11.03
N ARG A 959 25.63 -18.65 10.75
CA ARG A 959 25.79 -17.37 11.46
C ARG A 959 24.64 -16.40 11.16
N LYS A 960 23.41 -16.91 11.19
CA LYS A 960 22.18 -16.14 11.11
C LYS A 960 21.91 -15.61 12.51
N PRO A 961 21.96 -14.28 12.71
CA PRO A 961 21.70 -13.70 14.02
C PRO A 961 20.29 -14.13 14.46
N TYR A 962 20.20 -14.76 15.63
CA TYR A 962 18.93 -15.25 16.15
C TYR A 962 18.13 -14.06 16.68
N LEU A 963 18.71 -13.28 17.60
CA LEU A 963 18.09 -12.09 18.20
C LEU A 963 19.18 -11.11 18.73
N ALA A 964 18.91 -9.80 18.71
CA ALA A 964 19.70 -8.78 19.43
C ALA A 964 19.37 -8.74 20.95
N THR A 965 18.46 -9.61 21.38
CA THR A 965 17.89 -9.64 22.73
C THR A 965 17.63 -11.08 23.14
N LEU A 966 18.00 -11.41 24.35
CA LEU A 966 17.76 -12.67 25.03
C LEU A 966 16.73 -12.51 26.14
N MET A 967 15.69 -13.34 26.13
CA MET A 967 14.74 -13.44 27.24
C MET A 967 15.09 -14.66 28.08
N LEU A 968 15.60 -14.44 29.29
CA LEU A 968 15.86 -15.50 30.25
C LEU A 968 14.60 -15.78 31.07
N VAL A 969 14.09 -17.00 30.98
CA VAL A 969 12.89 -17.46 31.70
C VAL A 969 13.33 -18.42 32.80
N PRO A 970 13.19 -18.07 34.10
CA PRO A 970 13.47 -19.03 35.18
C PRO A 970 12.57 -20.28 35.06
N PRO A 971 13.08 -21.50 35.34
CA PRO A 971 14.43 -21.84 35.77
C PRO A 971 15.37 -22.23 34.60
N LEU A 972 14.98 -21.94 33.35
CA LEU A 972 15.66 -22.41 32.15
C LEU A 972 17.03 -21.75 31.99
N GLU A 973 18.02 -22.55 31.59
CA GLU A 973 19.30 -22.07 31.11
C GLU A 973 19.21 -21.92 29.59
N MET A 974 19.31 -20.70 29.09
CA MET A 974 19.37 -20.44 27.65
C MET A 974 20.81 -20.52 27.16
N ARG A 975 21.04 -21.28 26.09
CA ARG A 975 22.34 -21.41 25.45
C ARG A 975 22.37 -20.59 24.19
N VAL A 976 23.38 -19.77 24.04
CA VAL A 976 23.60 -18.97 22.83
C VAL A 976 25.03 -19.11 22.38
N ARG A 977 25.23 -18.99 21.08
CA ARG A 977 26.54 -18.92 20.46
C ARG A 977 26.90 -17.45 20.21
N VAL A 978 28.16 -17.08 20.43
CA VAL A 978 28.72 -15.77 20.14
C VAL A 978 29.98 -15.93 19.30
N TRP A 979 30.20 -15.02 18.35
CA TRP A 979 31.26 -15.11 17.35
C TRP A 979 32.27 -13.98 17.50
N PHE A 980 33.56 -14.29 17.43
CA PHE A 980 34.66 -13.32 17.53
C PHE A 980 35.28 -13.10 16.15
N PRO A 981 34.88 -12.05 15.39
CA PRO A 981 35.42 -11.80 14.06
C PRO A 981 36.92 -11.51 14.10
N GLU A 982 37.62 -11.90 13.02
CA GLU A 982 39.07 -11.67 12.84
C GLU A 982 39.93 -12.30 13.94
N SER A 983 39.45 -13.40 14.52
CA SER A 983 40.13 -14.12 15.60
C SER A 983 40.83 -15.38 15.11
N ALA A 984 40.81 -15.68 13.80
CA ALA A 984 41.48 -16.83 13.21
C ALA A 984 42.98 -16.95 13.59
N SER A 985 43.70 -15.83 13.69
CA SER A 985 45.11 -15.82 14.11
C SER A 985 45.30 -15.90 15.63
N LEU A 986 44.25 -15.71 16.41
CA LEU A 986 44.32 -15.68 17.87
C LEU A 986 44.42 -17.10 18.43
N LYS A 987 45.28 -17.28 19.44
CA LYS A 987 45.29 -18.48 20.30
C LYS A 987 44.76 -18.07 21.67
N PRO A 988 43.46 -18.27 21.95
CA PRO A 988 42.84 -17.78 23.18
C PRO A 988 43.48 -18.45 24.39
N ASP A 989 44.03 -17.63 25.27
CA ASP A 989 44.51 -17.99 26.61
C ASP A 989 43.45 -17.65 27.67
N ARG A 990 42.59 -16.66 27.38
CA ARG A 990 41.60 -16.16 28.33
C ARG A 990 40.26 -15.85 27.65
N TYR A 991 39.19 -16.00 28.41
CA TYR A 991 37.85 -15.56 28.06
C TYR A 991 37.34 -14.64 29.16
N ASN A 992 36.94 -13.43 28.78
CA ASN A 992 36.46 -12.43 29.72
C ASN A 992 34.99 -12.13 29.44
N MET A 993 34.20 -12.02 30.51
CA MET A 993 32.81 -11.58 30.42
C MET A 993 32.51 -10.52 31.46
N TYR A 994 31.83 -9.46 31.04
CA TYR A 994 31.46 -8.34 31.89
C TYR A 994 29.97 -8.01 31.75
N GLU A 995 29.31 -7.72 32.86
CA GLU A 995 27.97 -7.10 32.86
C GLU A 995 28.15 -5.57 32.75
N SER A 996 27.64 -4.97 31.68
CA SER A 996 27.95 -3.58 31.30
C SER A 996 27.24 -2.49 32.14
N TYR A 997 26.57 -2.85 33.24
CA TYR A 997 25.76 -1.94 34.07
C TYR A 997 26.51 -1.47 35.34
N GLY A 998 26.99 -0.21 35.31
CA GLY A 998 27.34 0.59 36.50
C GLY A 998 28.83 0.63 36.88
N ILE A 999 29.40 1.83 36.97
CA ILE A 999 30.74 2.11 37.56
C ILE A 999 30.71 1.94 39.09
N SER A 1000 29.98 0.94 39.61
CA SER A 1000 29.98 0.64 41.04
C SER A 1000 29.68 -0.84 41.31
N LYS A 1001 30.74 -1.55 41.72
CA LYS A 1001 30.77 -2.79 42.53
C LYS A 1001 30.62 -4.17 41.87
N GLY A 1002 30.67 -4.30 40.54
CA GLY A 1002 30.96 -5.60 39.89
C GLY A 1002 32.42 -5.62 39.42
N GLY A 1003 33.30 -6.34 40.09
CA GLY A 1003 34.69 -6.48 39.65
C GLY A 1003 34.78 -7.23 38.31
N PRO A 1004 35.82 -6.98 37.49
CA PRO A 1004 36.11 -7.78 36.31
C PRO A 1004 36.27 -9.27 36.68
N ILE A 1005 35.63 -10.17 35.95
CA ILE A 1005 35.86 -11.61 36.08
C ILE A 1005 36.59 -12.07 34.82
N SER A 1006 37.87 -12.39 34.96
CA SER A 1006 38.74 -12.82 33.85
C SER A 1006 39.02 -14.30 33.95
N ALA A 1007 38.32 -15.17 33.22
CA ALA A 1007 38.62 -16.59 33.24
C ALA A 1007 39.91 -16.89 32.44
N ALA A 1008 40.95 -17.41 33.11
CA ALA A 1008 42.16 -17.92 32.47
C ALA A 1008 41.95 -19.39 32.09
N PHE A 1009 42.24 -19.74 30.85
CA PHE A 1009 42.20 -21.11 30.34
C PHE A 1009 43.62 -21.66 30.33
N VAL A 1010 43.86 -22.79 30.98
CA VAL A 1010 45.03 -23.61 30.70
C VAL A 1010 44.57 -24.68 29.72
N ALA A 1011 45.04 -24.61 28.48
CA ALA A 1011 44.81 -25.63 27.47
C ALA A 1011 45.42 -26.96 27.94
N GLY A 1012 44.59 -27.83 28.52
CA GLY A 1012 44.85 -29.27 28.59
C GLY A 1012 44.30 -29.91 27.33
N ALA A 1013 45.18 -30.53 26.54
CA ALA A 1013 44.89 -31.23 25.31
C ALA A 1013 43.74 -32.24 25.44
N ASP A 1014 42.79 -32.23 24.52
CA ASP A 1014 42.66 -33.31 23.54
C ASP A 1014 41.74 -32.92 22.37
N ARG A 1015 41.97 -33.59 21.24
CA ARG A 1015 41.29 -33.43 19.94
C ARG A 1015 39.79 -33.69 19.99
#